data_AF-A0A8J4EW80-F1
#
_entry.id   AF-A0A8J4EW80-F1
#
_cell.length_a   1.000
_cell.length_b   1.000
_cell.length_c   1.000
_cell.angle_alpha   90.00
_cell.angle_beta   90.00
_cell.angle_gamma   90.00
#
_symmetry.space_group_name_H-M   'P 1'
#
loop_
_entity.id
_entity.type
_entity.pdbx_description
1 polymer ?
#
loop_
_entity_poly.entity_id
_entity_poly.type
_entity_poly.pdbx_seq_one_letter_code
_entity_poly.pdbx_strand_id
1 'polypeptide(L)'
;MKPKSLKASYLTYLCLGSCLYLIHVEAQLHNFSQVLGLSFRFYEAQMSGAVPAWSRASQAAGGWRNNSHSLDGSGPNGIGVDLSGGWYDAGDHLKLHLPLGVSASLLSYGVLTWEAAYRAAGQWDIAVRNLDWISTYYLKCHYQASDSPSANAFVAQVGDVETDHSYWWGRPEQQPQGGAQYSTGWRPVHVITSAGGKGADIVAEAVATMASVSLLLKRPGAYSNTTKAGILLSRAKQLFEFAKTIKNTWGPPSGSNAYYSSSYNDDLAWAAAWLCRADIDGGAMSVSTSATCMSAPSFWDATKYANLDLSWDNVAAAAALLLRDTGAGGSAYTASYDDFINRLLGRFIGSTACSTSPAPCTTPGGMVWYDQWGSARYTANVALVAVAASRTDGGGGTAVTAATRASRACWAKSQISYMLGSNPQNQSFVVGYKPSSLHKSPEKPHHRSSSCNRNYTITCDWNALNAVGPNPSVLMGALVGGPGADDSYVDDRGDYKKNEVALDFNAGFTGALAGLTSLEQRLSQSGCSWAGFCAGTCSPSALPSPASPPPKPSPPPSPLPKPSPPPPPSPKPSPPPPPSPMPSPPPLPKPSPRPPPSPQPFPPPSPSPKPSPPPSPSPKPSPPPPPSPKPSPPPSPIISPPPSPSPKPSPPLSTSSPPPSAATCSSSDYACQQCSQSIYTAPDACRSCVLTMKSIGQDPYRCFSCSNGVTDPTIQGICFAECVPAAASRGNDWSCSQYCSAPSLVANDPTRARECSSCVKSVSNAWDCYNCMNVTATLSDASAARATCFTCVTTTNLGGWACGECASKPTAAERDSCIKSRSSRRMMLGGRFL
;
A
#
# COMPACT_ATOMS: atom_id res chain seq x y z
N MET A 1 -50.27 -80.34 25.23
CA MET A 1 -49.37 -79.80 26.27
C MET A 1 -48.37 -78.87 25.60
N LYS A 2 -48.30 -77.61 26.07
CA LYS A 2 -47.38 -76.56 25.57
C LYS A 2 -45.93 -76.88 25.95
N PRO A 3 -44.92 -76.57 25.13
CA PRO A 3 -43.60 -76.25 25.62
C PRO A 3 -43.43 -74.72 25.76
N LYS A 4 -42.53 -74.39 26.66
CA LYS A 4 -42.32 -73.12 27.35
C LYS A 4 -41.56 -72.10 26.49
N SER A 5 -41.75 -70.84 26.85
CA SER A 5 -41.09 -69.64 26.33
C SER A 5 -39.57 -69.70 26.32
N LEU A 6 -38.95 -69.32 25.20
CA LEU A 6 -37.60 -68.78 25.13
C LEU A 6 -37.71 -67.28 24.83
N LYS A 7 -37.42 -66.45 25.83
CA LYS A 7 -37.05 -65.04 25.67
C LYS A 7 -35.54 -64.94 25.87
N ALA A 8 -34.92 -64.10 25.04
CA ALA A 8 -33.58 -63.51 25.11
C ALA A 8 -32.68 -63.89 23.93
N SER A 9 -31.98 -62.87 23.43
CA SER A 9 -30.94 -62.88 22.39
C SER A 9 -31.39 -62.60 20.95
N TYR A 10 -31.98 -61.41 20.74
CA TYR A 10 -31.92 -60.67 19.47
C TYR A 10 -31.75 -59.17 19.77
N LEU A 11 -30.61 -58.77 20.34
CA LEU A 11 -30.25 -57.36 20.47
C LEU A 11 -28.73 -57.20 20.58
N THR A 12 -27.98 -57.66 19.57
CA THR A 12 -26.52 -57.45 19.53
C THR A 12 -25.93 -57.33 18.11
N TYR A 13 -26.74 -56.99 17.11
CA TYR A 13 -26.26 -56.81 15.72
C TYR A 13 -26.65 -55.49 15.04
N LEU A 14 -27.04 -54.47 15.82
CA LEU A 14 -27.43 -53.14 15.28
C LEU A 14 -26.59 -51.96 15.81
N CYS A 15 -25.41 -52.22 16.41
CA CYS A 15 -24.47 -51.16 16.87
C CYS A 15 -23.08 -51.19 16.22
N LEU A 16 -22.84 -52.04 15.21
CA LEU A 16 -21.55 -52.07 14.49
C LEU A 16 -21.59 -51.37 13.12
N GLY A 17 -22.77 -51.09 12.57
CA GLY A 17 -22.93 -50.37 11.29
C GLY A 17 -23.05 -48.84 11.41
N SER A 18 -23.37 -48.31 12.59
CA SER A 18 -23.67 -46.89 12.80
C SER A 18 -22.56 -46.09 13.48
N CYS A 19 -21.53 -46.78 14.01
CA CYS A 19 -20.34 -46.14 14.59
C CYS A 19 -19.18 -45.96 13.60
N LEU A 20 -19.29 -46.49 12.37
CA LEU A 20 -18.26 -46.38 11.33
C LEU A 20 -18.51 -45.25 10.31
N TYR A 21 -19.60 -44.48 10.44
CA TYR A 21 -19.89 -43.33 9.57
C TYR A 21 -19.45 -41.97 10.15
N LEU A 22 -18.83 -41.96 11.34
CA LEU A 22 -18.45 -40.72 12.05
C LEU A 22 -16.96 -40.49 12.23
N ILE A 23 -16.10 -41.31 11.63
CA ILE A 23 -14.65 -41.09 11.69
C ILE A 23 -14.08 -41.55 10.36
N HIS A 24 -13.97 -40.65 9.38
CA HIS A 24 -13.01 -40.60 8.27
C HIS A 24 -13.33 -39.36 7.40
N VAL A 25 -13.49 -38.19 8.04
CA VAL A 25 -12.89 -37.02 7.40
C VAL A 25 -11.41 -37.28 7.61
N GLU A 26 -10.72 -37.82 6.59
CA GLU A 26 -9.26 -37.79 6.60
C GLU A 26 -8.87 -36.39 7.06
N ALA A 27 -8.07 -36.29 8.13
CA ALA A 27 -7.49 -35.02 8.52
C ALA A 27 -6.58 -34.61 7.36
N GLN A 28 -7.17 -34.00 6.34
CA GLN A 28 -6.45 -33.63 5.14
C GLN A 28 -5.46 -32.57 5.60
N LEU A 29 -4.18 -32.90 5.47
CA LEU A 29 -3.09 -32.00 5.83
C LEU A 29 -3.14 -30.83 4.85
N HIS A 30 -3.83 -29.76 5.23
CA HIS A 30 -3.77 -28.51 4.51
C HIS A 30 -2.36 -27.94 4.59
N ASN A 31 -1.85 -27.46 3.47
CA ASN A 31 -0.55 -26.81 3.43
C ASN A 31 -0.69 -25.33 3.79
N PHE A 32 -0.58 -25.00 5.08
CA PHE A 32 -0.73 -23.63 5.56
C PHE A 32 0.29 -22.67 4.92
N SER A 33 1.51 -23.15 4.64
CA SER A 33 2.56 -22.36 3.96
C SER A 33 2.17 -21.99 2.53
N GLN A 34 1.51 -22.91 1.80
CA GLN A 34 1.00 -22.64 0.45
C GLN A 34 -0.09 -21.56 0.50
N VAL A 35 -1.07 -21.70 1.40
CA VAL A 35 -2.17 -20.73 1.53
C VAL A 35 -1.66 -19.36 1.98
N LEU A 36 -0.64 -19.32 2.85
CA LEU A 36 0.03 -18.08 3.23
C LEU A 36 0.55 -17.31 2.01
N GLY A 37 1.15 -18.02 1.04
CA GLY A 37 1.59 -17.41 -0.21
C GLY A 37 0.47 -16.98 -1.16
N LEU A 38 -0.71 -17.60 -1.05
CA LEU A 38 -1.92 -17.17 -1.76
C LEU A 38 -2.51 -15.90 -1.17
N SER A 39 -2.52 -15.72 0.16
CA SER A 39 -3.19 -14.57 0.79
C SER A 39 -2.66 -13.22 0.30
N PHE A 40 -1.35 -13.08 0.07
CA PHE A 40 -0.81 -11.84 -0.52
C PHE A 40 -1.22 -11.57 -1.97
N ARG A 41 -1.66 -12.59 -2.72
CA ARG A 41 -2.20 -12.38 -4.07
C ARG A 41 -3.52 -11.60 -4.04
N PHE A 42 -4.30 -11.75 -2.96
CA PHE A 42 -5.51 -10.95 -2.77
C PHE A 42 -5.16 -9.47 -2.58
N TYR A 43 -4.25 -9.14 -1.67
CA TYR A 43 -3.80 -7.75 -1.47
C TYR A 43 -3.17 -7.12 -2.73
N GLU A 44 -2.42 -7.91 -3.50
CA GLU A 44 -1.92 -7.50 -4.81
C GLU A 44 -3.05 -7.16 -5.79
N ALA A 45 -4.15 -7.93 -5.76
CA ALA A 45 -5.34 -7.69 -6.56
C ALA A 45 -6.20 -6.52 -6.05
N GLN A 46 -5.96 -6.01 -4.84
CA GLN A 46 -6.61 -4.81 -4.31
C GLN A 46 -5.87 -3.51 -4.65
N MET A 47 -4.66 -3.56 -5.24
CA MET A 47 -3.86 -2.34 -5.48
C MET A 47 -4.55 -1.31 -6.37
N SER A 48 -4.69 -0.08 -5.90
CA SER A 48 -5.17 1.09 -6.66
C SER A 48 -4.00 1.87 -7.25
N GLY A 49 -4.21 2.87 -8.11
CA GLY A 49 -3.12 3.68 -8.67
C GLY A 49 -2.33 2.93 -9.74
N ALA A 50 -1.03 3.25 -9.83
CA ALA A 50 -0.10 2.61 -10.76
C ALA A 50 0.33 1.22 -10.24
N VAL A 51 -0.44 0.18 -10.55
CA VAL A 51 -0.22 -1.19 -10.05
C VAL A 51 1.20 -1.64 -10.43
N PRO A 52 2.06 -1.93 -9.45
CA PRO A 52 3.48 -2.07 -9.70
C PRO A 52 3.78 -3.38 -10.46
N ALA A 53 4.77 -3.36 -11.34
CA ALA A 53 5.12 -4.52 -12.18
C ALA A 53 5.58 -5.76 -11.40
N TRP A 54 5.92 -5.62 -10.11
CA TRP A 54 6.21 -6.76 -9.25
C TRP A 54 4.99 -7.45 -8.67
N SER A 55 3.83 -6.76 -8.67
CA SER A 55 2.57 -7.37 -8.27
C SER A 55 2.21 -8.43 -9.29
N ARG A 56 1.99 -9.65 -8.81
CA ARG A 56 1.58 -10.81 -9.61
C ARG A 56 0.15 -10.63 -10.14
N ALA A 57 -0.60 -9.67 -9.61
CA ALA A 57 -1.90 -9.26 -10.15
C ALA A 57 -1.75 -8.29 -11.33
N SER A 58 -0.60 -7.61 -11.50
CA SER A 58 -0.37 -6.66 -12.60
C SER A 58 -0.32 -7.37 -13.96
N GLN A 59 -0.94 -6.78 -14.98
CA GLN A 59 -0.79 -7.24 -16.37
C GLN A 59 0.66 -7.29 -16.84
N ALA A 60 1.52 -6.40 -16.33
CA ALA A 60 2.96 -6.42 -16.63
C ALA A 60 3.65 -7.71 -16.14
N ALA A 61 3.07 -8.39 -15.15
CA ALA A 61 3.53 -9.67 -14.61
C ALA A 61 2.69 -10.88 -15.08
N GLY A 62 1.83 -10.69 -16.09
CA GLY A 62 0.90 -11.73 -16.56
C GLY A 62 -0.38 -11.88 -15.73
N GLY A 63 -0.63 -10.94 -14.81
CA GLY A 63 -1.89 -10.81 -14.08
C GLY A 63 -3.00 -10.12 -14.91
N TRP A 64 -4.02 -9.61 -14.23
CA TRP A 64 -5.24 -9.06 -14.85
C TRP A 64 -5.61 -7.65 -14.40
N ARG A 65 -4.97 -7.12 -13.34
CA ARG A 65 -5.12 -5.73 -12.87
C ARG A 65 -4.21 -4.78 -13.65
N ASN A 66 -4.64 -3.53 -13.81
CA ASN A 66 -3.86 -2.49 -14.46
C ASN A 66 -4.02 -1.15 -13.70
N ASN A 67 -3.41 -0.09 -14.20
CA ASN A 67 -3.40 1.23 -13.56
C ASN A 67 -4.82 1.81 -13.49
N SER A 68 -5.22 2.28 -12.32
CA SER A 68 -6.55 2.85 -12.06
C SER A 68 -6.45 4.07 -11.16
N HIS A 69 -7.47 4.95 -11.17
CA HIS A 69 -7.62 6.04 -10.19
C HIS A 69 -6.36 6.91 -9.98
N SER A 70 -5.65 7.21 -11.06
CA SER A 70 -4.45 8.06 -11.07
C SER A 70 -4.71 9.52 -10.67
N LEU A 71 -5.96 9.97 -10.72
CA LEU A 71 -6.37 11.33 -10.35
C LEU A 71 -6.89 11.43 -8.90
N ASP A 72 -6.85 10.34 -8.13
CA ASP A 72 -7.23 10.40 -6.71
C ASP A 72 -6.41 11.48 -5.99
N GLY A 73 -7.11 12.44 -5.35
CA GLY A 73 -6.53 13.58 -4.65
C GLY A 73 -6.03 14.75 -5.50
N SER A 74 -5.58 14.51 -6.73
CA SER A 74 -5.02 15.55 -7.61
C SER A 74 -6.02 16.10 -8.63
N GLY A 75 -7.08 15.36 -8.92
CA GLY A 75 -8.14 15.75 -9.84
C GLY A 75 -9.14 16.76 -9.26
N PRO A 76 -10.18 17.12 -10.04
CA PRO A 76 -11.16 18.18 -9.71
C PRO A 76 -11.86 18.06 -8.36
N ASN A 77 -11.94 16.85 -7.78
CA ASN A 77 -12.64 16.56 -6.52
C ASN A 77 -11.66 16.21 -5.38
N GLY A 78 -10.36 16.41 -5.62
CA GLY A 78 -9.30 16.14 -4.68
C GLY A 78 -8.92 17.36 -3.85
N ILE A 79 -7.90 17.18 -3.01
CA ILE A 79 -7.34 18.22 -2.14
C ILE A 79 -6.05 18.83 -2.71
N GLY A 80 -5.77 18.61 -4.01
CA GLY A 80 -4.59 19.14 -4.69
C GLY A 80 -3.29 18.38 -4.41
N VAL A 81 -3.37 17.13 -3.93
CA VAL A 81 -2.20 16.27 -3.65
C VAL A 81 -2.37 14.91 -4.30
N ASP A 82 -1.28 14.26 -4.71
CA ASP A 82 -1.36 12.90 -5.24
C ASP A 82 -1.76 11.91 -4.13
N LEU A 83 -2.93 11.28 -4.28
CA LEU A 83 -3.43 10.19 -3.44
C LEU A 83 -3.67 8.92 -4.26
N SER A 84 -3.03 8.77 -5.41
CA SER A 84 -3.00 7.51 -6.15
C SER A 84 -2.20 6.45 -5.38
N GLY A 85 -2.61 5.18 -5.50
CA GLY A 85 -2.03 4.07 -4.76
C GLY A 85 -2.95 3.57 -3.64
N GLY A 86 -2.43 2.74 -2.75
CA GLY A 86 -3.20 2.10 -1.68
C GLY A 86 -3.88 0.81 -2.13
N TRP A 87 -4.81 0.32 -1.33
CA TRP A 87 -5.67 -0.83 -1.63
C TRP A 87 -7.13 -0.41 -1.66
N TYR A 88 -7.90 -0.96 -2.60
CA TYR A 88 -9.35 -0.98 -2.50
C TYR A 88 -9.79 -1.86 -1.35
N ASP A 89 -10.89 -1.48 -0.72
CA ASP A 89 -11.39 -2.08 0.51
C ASP A 89 -11.91 -3.50 0.32
N ALA A 90 -12.84 -3.70 -0.62
CA ALA A 90 -13.53 -4.97 -0.78
C ALA A 90 -13.72 -5.35 -2.26
N GLY A 91 -14.97 -5.66 -2.64
CA GLY A 91 -15.38 -5.83 -4.02
C GLY A 91 -15.55 -4.52 -4.81
N ASP A 92 -15.31 -3.39 -4.17
CA ASP A 92 -15.54 -2.02 -4.63
C ASP A 92 -14.22 -1.31 -4.96
N HIS A 93 -14.28 0.00 -5.24
CA HIS A 93 -13.09 0.80 -5.53
C HIS A 93 -12.88 1.95 -4.54
N LEU A 94 -13.44 1.83 -3.33
CA LEU A 94 -13.23 2.76 -2.24
C LEU A 94 -11.89 2.52 -1.56
N LYS A 95 -11.31 3.57 -0.97
CA LYS A 95 -10.18 3.47 -0.06
C LYS A 95 -10.60 3.98 1.32
N LEU A 96 -10.96 3.04 2.19
CA LEU A 96 -11.49 3.29 3.54
C LEU A 96 -10.38 3.07 4.57
N HIS A 97 -9.92 4.12 5.25
CA HIS A 97 -8.65 4.03 5.99
C HIS A 97 -8.76 3.31 7.35
N LEU A 98 -9.96 3.13 7.88
CA LEU A 98 -10.18 2.32 9.09
C LEU A 98 -9.87 0.83 8.82
N PRO A 99 -10.63 0.10 7.97
CA PRO A 99 -10.33 -1.30 7.68
C PRO A 99 -8.97 -1.49 6.97
N LEU A 100 -8.53 -0.54 6.14
CA LEU A 100 -7.20 -0.58 5.51
C LEU A 100 -6.09 -0.58 6.58
N GLY A 101 -6.17 0.34 7.55
CA GLY A 101 -5.16 0.48 8.60
C GLY A 101 -5.11 -0.74 9.53
N VAL A 102 -6.27 -1.23 9.96
CA VAL A 102 -6.37 -2.47 10.75
C VAL A 102 -5.78 -3.66 9.98
N SER A 103 -6.10 -3.76 8.68
CA SER A 103 -5.58 -4.85 7.84
C SER A 103 -4.05 -4.81 7.73
N ALA A 104 -3.49 -3.64 7.41
CA ALA A 104 -2.05 -3.49 7.25
C ALA A 104 -1.29 -3.71 8.57
N SER A 105 -1.84 -3.24 9.69
CA SER A 105 -1.23 -3.40 11.01
C SER A 105 -1.35 -4.84 11.54
N LEU A 106 -2.47 -5.54 11.34
CA LEU A 106 -2.61 -6.98 11.67
C LEU A 106 -1.75 -7.89 10.79
N LEU A 107 -1.65 -7.60 9.49
CA LEU A 107 -0.68 -8.28 8.61
C LEU A 107 0.74 -8.09 9.13
N SER A 108 1.11 -6.85 9.49
CA SER A 108 2.43 -6.55 10.05
C SER A 108 2.67 -7.27 11.37
N TYR A 109 1.64 -7.39 12.24
CA TYR A 109 1.70 -8.22 13.44
C TYR A 109 2.07 -9.65 13.08
N GLY A 110 1.33 -10.30 12.17
CA GLY A 110 1.63 -11.66 11.75
C GLY A 110 3.05 -11.82 11.17
N VAL A 111 3.46 -10.91 10.28
CA VAL A 111 4.77 -10.95 9.62
C VAL A 111 5.93 -10.80 10.60
N LEU A 112 5.85 -9.84 11.54
CA LEU A 112 6.89 -9.62 12.54
C LEU A 112 6.91 -10.73 13.60
N THR A 113 5.73 -11.21 14.01
CA THR A 113 5.57 -12.23 15.06
C THR A 113 6.08 -13.59 14.60
N TRP A 114 5.87 -13.95 13.34
CA TRP A 114 6.31 -15.23 12.75
C TRP A 114 7.27 -15.04 11.57
N GLU A 115 8.21 -14.10 11.70
CA GLU A 115 9.21 -13.76 10.67
C GLU A 115 9.91 -15.01 10.10
N ALA A 116 10.33 -15.94 10.96
CA ALA A 116 10.99 -17.17 10.53
C ALA A 116 10.12 -18.03 9.60
N ALA A 117 8.81 -18.11 9.86
CA ALA A 117 7.89 -18.87 9.02
C ALA A 117 7.69 -18.21 7.64
N TYR A 118 7.60 -16.88 7.59
CA TYR A 118 7.55 -16.14 6.33
C TYR A 118 8.81 -16.32 5.49
N ARG A 119 9.99 -16.29 6.13
CA ARG A 119 11.27 -16.52 5.46
C ARG A 119 11.38 -17.95 4.95
N ALA A 120 11.06 -18.94 5.78
CA ALA A 120 11.07 -20.35 5.38
C ALA A 120 10.08 -20.66 4.25
N ALA A 121 8.92 -19.99 4.22
CA ALA A 121 7.92 -20.12 3.17
C ALA A 121 8.27 -19.32 1.88
N GLY A 122 9.36 -18.55 1.86
CA GLY A 122 9.69 -17.65 0.75
C GLY A 122 8.68 -16.50 0.56
N GLN A 123 7.91 -16.17 1.60
CA GLN A 123 6.85 -15.15 1.55
C GLN A 123 7.26 -13.83 2.23
N TRP A 124 8.44 -13.75 2.83
CA TRP A 124 8.95 -12.54 3.48
C TRP A 124 8.97 -11.34 2.53
N ASP A 125 9.58 -11.52 1.35
CA ASP A 125 9.78 -10.43 0.39
C ASP A 125 8.45 -9.89 -0.14
N ILE A 126 7.52 -10.76 -0.51
CA ILE A 126 6.21 -10.33 -1.02
C ILE A 126 5.37 -9.65 0.08
N ALA A 127 5.50 -10.09 1.34
CA ALA A 127 4.86 -9.46 2.48
C ALA A 127 5.39 -8.02 2.69
N VAL A 128 6.72 -7.86 2.74
CA VAL A 128 7.36 -6.54 2.91
C VAL A 128 6.98 -5.60 1.78
N ARG A 129 6.99 -6.06 0.52
CA ARG A 129 6.60 -5.21 -0.62
C ARG A 129 5.14 -4.76 -0.59
N ASN A 130 4.21 -5.65 -0.22
CA ASN A 130 2.80 -5.32 -0.06
C ASN A 130 2.60 -4.27 1.04
N LEU A 131 3.27 -4.42 2.17
CA LEU A 131 3.14 -3.48 3.29
C LEU A 131 3.90 -2.16 3.02
N ASP A 132 5.00 -2.20 2.27
CA ASP A 132 5.72 -1.00 1.81
C ASP A 132 4.90 -0.18 0.79
N TRP A 133 4.13 -0.85 -0.07
CA TRP A 133 3.16 -0.23 -0.96
C TRP A 133 2.16 0.63 -0.18
N ILE A 134 1.57 0.05 0.88
CA ILE A 134 0.62 0.77 1.74
C ILE A 134 1.28 1.87 2.54
N SER A 135 2.47 1.67 3.09
CA SER A 135 3.16 2.73 3.82
C SER A 135 3.49 3.93 2.92
N THR A 136 3.78 3.69 1.63
CA THR A 136 3.94 4.77 0.64
C THR A 136 2.66 5.58 0.49
N TYR A 137 1.51 4.90 0.39
CA TYR A 137 0.22 5.55 0.31
C TYR A 137 -0.12 6.33 1.60
N TYR A 138 0.15 5.77 2.78
CA TYR A 138 -0.08 6.46 4.06
C TYR A 138 0.78 7.72 4.21
N LEU A 139 2.01 7.74 3.68
CA LEU A 139 2.82 8.96 3.62
C LEU A 139 2.18 10.06 2.77
N LYS A 140 1.47 9.69 1.69
CA LYS A 140 0.69 10.64 0.88
C LYS A 140 -0.56 11.12 1.66
N CYS A 141 -1.21 10.22 2.39
CA CYS A 141 -2.40 10.53 3.19
C CYS A 141 -2.11 11.46 4.37
N HIS A 142 -0.89 11.41 4.95
CA HIS A 142 -0.41 12.41 5.91
C HIS A 142 0.12 13.67 5.19
N TYR A 143 -0.74 14.27 4.37
CA TYR A 143 -0.39 15.31 3.41
C TYR A 143 -0.01 16.65 4.08
N GLN A 144 -0.50 16.91 5.29
CA GLN A 144 -0.04 17.99 6.17
C GLN A 144 0.57 17.39 7.42
N ALA A 145 1.89 17.31 7.44
CA ALA A 145 2.61 16.65 8.50
C ALA A 145 3.48 17.65 9.27
N SER A 146 3.28 17.68 10.59
CA SER A 146 3.84 18.71 11.47
C SER A 146 4.14 18.15 12.86
N ASP A 147 5.16 18.70 13.51
CA ASP A 147 5.43 18.44 14.93
C ASP A 147 4.44 19.18 15.84
N SER A 148 3.72 20.18 15.32
CA SER A 148 2.59 20.79 16.02
C SER A 148 1.33 19.93 15.79
N PRO A 149 0.75 19.29 16.83
CA PRO A 149 -0.39 18.39 16.65
C PRO A 149 -1.57 19.06 15.94
N SER A 150 -1.82 20.33 16.22
CA SER A 150 -2.94 21.10 15.66
C SER A 150 -2.82 21.43 14.16
N ALA A 151 -1.62 21.25 13.59
CA ALA A 151 -1.32 21.54 12.19
C ALA A 151 -1.28 20.27 11.32
N ASN A 152 -1.58 19.10 11.89
CA ASN A 152 -1.65 17.85 11.14
C ASN A 152 -3.00 17.70 10.45
N ALA A 153 -2.98 17.07 9.27
CA ALA A 153 -4.18 16.56 8.61
C ALA A 153 -3.90 15.20 7.97
N PHE A 154 -4.93 14.35 7.97
CA PHE A 154 -4.86 12.99 7.44
C PHE A 154 -6.06 12.68 6.55
N VAL A 155 -5.88 11.85 5.53
CA VAL A 155 -6.98 11.42 4.65
C VAL A 155 -7.74 10.27 5.32
N ALA A 156 -9.05 10.45 5.53
CA ALA A 156 -9.93 9.43 6.10
C ALA A 156 -10.45 8.45 5.03
N GLN A 157 -10.74 8.97 3.84
CA GLN A 157 -11.40 8.23 2.78
C GLN A 157 -11.15 8.86 1.42
N VAL A 158 -11.04 8.01 0.40
CA VAL A 158 -11.09 8.44 -1.01
C VAL A 158 -12.16 7.64 -1.73
N GLY A 159 -13.05 8.35 -2.41
CA GLY A 159 -14.30 7.78 -2.95
C GLY A 159 -15.49 8.03 -2.02
N ASP A 160 -16.68 7.89 -2.58
CA ASP A 160 -17.96 8.02 -1.89
C ASP A 160 -18.76 6.73 -2.08
N VAL A 161 -19.32 6.18 -1.00
CA VAL A 161 -19.99 4.86 -1.01
C VAL A 161 -21.15 4.86 -1.98
N GLU A 162 -22.05 5.84 -1.89
CA GLU A 162 -23.23 5.92 -2.75
C GLU A 162 -22.83 5.94 -4.23
N THR A 163 -21.85 6.75 -4.58
CA THR A 163 -21.41 6.89 -5.97
C THR A 163 -20.71 5.62 -6.48
N ASP A 164 -19.74 5.10 -5.72
CA ASP A 164 -18.97 3.92 -6.13
C ASP A 164 -19.85 2.68 -6.22
N HIS A 165 -20.80 2.53 -5.29
CA HIS A 165 -21.64 1.34 -5.22
C HIS A 165 -22.83 1.39 -6.16
N SER A 166 -23.53 2.53 -6.28
CA SER A 166 -24.78 2.61 -7.05
C SER A 166 -24.57 2.88 -8.54
N TYR A 167 -23.46 3.51 -8.94
CA TYR A 167 -23.28 3.99 -10.32
C TYR A 167 -22.20 3.24 -11.10
N TRP A 168 -21.40 2.38 -10.44
CA TRP A 168 -20.33 1.66 -11.10
C TRP A 168 -20.26 0.18 -10.71
N TRP A 169 -20.42 -0.68 -11.72
CA TRP A 169 -19.94 -2.05 -11.70
C TRP A 169 -19.04 -2.24 -12.91
N GLY A 170 -17.75 -2.43 -12.71
CA GLY A 170 -16.82 -2.52 -13.84
C GLY A 170 -15.36 -2.59 -13.41
N ARG A 171 -14.44 -2.44 -14.38
CA ARG A 171 -13.01 -2.41 -14.11
C ARG A 171 -12.61 -1.08 -13.46
N PRO A 172 -11.79 -1.04 -12.41
CA PRO A 172 -11.33 0.22 -11.83
C PRO A 172 -10.50 1.03 -12.84
N GLU A 173 -9.90 0.38 -13.83
CA GLU A 173 -9.11 1.04 -14.88
C GLU A 173 -9.96 1.73 -15.94
N GLN A 174 -11.26 1.44 -15.99
CA GLN A 174 -12.22 2.05 -16.91
C GLN A 174 -13.24 2.95 -16.21
N GLN A 175 -13.18 3.04 -14.88
CA GLN A 175 -14.01 3.98 -14.13
C GLN A 175 -13.58 5.40 -14.52
N PRO A 176 -14.51 6.26 -14.97
CA PRO A 176 -14.21 7.65 -15.27
C PRO A 176 -13.57 8.35 -14.05
N GLN A 177 -12.80 9.40 -14.27
CA GLN A 177 -12.14 10.13 -13.19
C GLN A 177 -12.37 11.63 -13.34
N GLY A 178 -12.57 12.32 -12.21
CA GLY A 178 -12.81 13.77 -12.20
C GLY A 178 -14.22 14.18 -12.59
N GLY A 179 -15.20 13.27 -12.47
CA GLY A 179 -16.62 13.57 -12.73
C GLY A 179 -17.25 14.40 -11.60
N ALA A 180 -18.36 15.09 -11.87
CA ALA A 180 -19.11 15.85 -10.86
C ALA A 180 -19.82 14.93 -9.85
N GLN A 181 -20.26 15.47 -8.70
CA GLN A 181 -20.99 14.72 -7.67
C GLN A 181 -22.15 13.89 -8.27
N TYR A 182 -22.30 12.64 -7.81
CA TYR A 182 -23.27 11.66 -8.31
C TYR A 182 -23.04 11.21 -9.77
N SER A 183 -21.80 11.27 -10.25
CA SER A 183 -21.39 10.65 -11.53
C SER A 183 -20.40 9.52 -11.31
N THR A 184 -20.27 8.61 -12.29
CA THR A 184 -19.37 7.45 -12.24
C THR A 184 -17.91 7.77 -11.93
N GLY A 185 -17.46 9.00 -12.18
CA GLY A 185 -16.12 9.47 -11.86
C GLY A 185 -15.99 10.38 -10.65
N TRP A 186 -17.04 10.48 -9.82
CA TRP A 186 -16.99 11.20 -8.55
C TRP A 186 -16.27 10.38 -7.48
N ARG A 187 -15.07 10.85 -7.13
CA ARG A 187 -14.22 10.24 -6.11
C ARG A 187 -13.66 11.32 -5.19
N PRO A 188 -14.46 11.80 -4.22
CA PRO A 188 -14.05 12.87 -3.32
C PRO A 188 -12.99 12.37 -2.34
N VAL A 189 -12.30 13.32 -1.71
CA VAL A 189 -11.35 13.06 -0.63
C VAL A 189 -11.89 13.64 0.66
N HIS A 190 -12.00 12.78 1.69
CA HIS A 190 -12.39 13.21 3.03
C HIS A 190 -11.17 13.25 3.93
N VAL A 191 -11.04 14.33 4.72
CA VAL A 191 -9.87 14.58 5.55
C VAL A 191 -10.27 14.79 7.01
N ILE A 192 -9.36 14.40 7.90
CA ILE A 192 -9.38 14.62 9.34
C ILE A 192 -8.43 15.77 9.64
N THR A 193 -8.92 16.78 10.36
CA THR A 193 -8.15 17.96 10.79
C THR A 193 -8.48 18.27 12.25
N SER A 194 -7.61 19.04 12.92
CA SER A 194 -7.89 19.48 14.30
C SER A 194 -9.16 20.31 14.43
N ALA A 195 -9.55 21.06 13.39
CA ALA A 195 -10.79 21.83 13.39
C ALA A 195 -12.04 20.94 13.38
N GLY A 196 -11.96 19.76 12.76
CA GLY A 196 -13.04 18.77 12.78
C GLY A 196 -13.19 18.07 14.14
N GLY A 197 -12.09 17.97 14.90
CA GLY A 197 -12.09 17.49 16.28
C GLY A 197 -12.54 16.04 16.47
N LYS A 198 -12.53 15.22 15.42
CA LYS A 198 -12.95 13.81 15.39
C LYS A 198 -12.07 13.01 14.43
N GLY A 199 -12.04 11.69 14.59
CA GLY A 199 -11.33 10.75 13.72
C GLY A 199 -10.07 10.17 14.33
N ALA A 200 -10.05 10.04 15.66
CA ALA A 200 -8.92 9.45 16.38
C ALA A 200 -8.74 7.95 16.05
N ASP A 201 -9.82 7.24 15.76
CA ASP A 201 -9.86 5.85 15.27
C ASP A 201 -8.99 5.67 14.01
N ILE A 202 -9.31 6.36 12.92
CA ILE A 202 -8.60 6.27 11.65
C ILE A 202 -7.15 6.74 11.76
N VAL A 203 -6.91 7.85 12.49
CA VAL A 203 -5.55 8.37 12.66
C VAL A 203 -4.71 7.41 13.49
N ALA A 204 -5.27 6.79 14.53
CA ALA A 204 -4.57 5.79 15.32
C ALA A 204 -4.21 4.54 14.49
N GLU A 205 -5.10 4.09 13.60
CA GLU A 205 -4.77 3.00 12.66
C GLU A 205 -3.67 3.38 11.66
N ALA A 206 -3.56 4.66 11.29
CA ALA A 206 -2.42 5.16 10.53
C ALA A 206 -1.11 5.13 11.32
N VAL A 207 -1.16 5.45 12.63
CA VAL A 207 -0.01 5.30 13.53
C VAL A 207 0.41 3.83 13.60
N ALA A 208 -0.52 2.91 13.85
CA ALA A 208 -0.27 1.48 13.93
C ALA A 208 0.36 0.94 12.64
N THR A 209 -0.18 1.32 11.47
CA THR A 209 0.36 0.95 10.16
C THR A 209 1.77 1.48 9.94
N MET A 210 2.00 2.78 10.13
CA MET A 210 3.31 3.38 9.88
C MET A 210 4.38 2.85 10.86
N ALA A 211 4.04 2.70 12.14
CA ALA A 211 4.95 2.17 13.15
C ALA A 211 5.31 0.71 12.88
N SER A 212 4.32 -0.14 12.59
CA SER A 212 4.54 -1.56 12.30
C SER A 212 5.33 -1.80 11.01
N VAL A 213 5.02 -1.07 9.92
CA VAL A 213 5.78 -1.18 8.67
C VAL A 213 7.19 -0.61 8.82
N SER A 214 7.41 0.38 9.68
CA SER A 214 8.77 0.85 9.98
C SER A 214 9.65 -0.26 10.54
N LEU A 215 9.10 -1.16 11.37
CA LEU A 215 9.83 -2.30 11.91
C LEU A 215 10.18 -3.30 10.80
N LEU A 216 9.23 -3.59 9.90
CA LEU A 216 9.47 -4.48 8.76
C LEU A 216 10.58 -3.97 7.85
N LEU A 217 10.56 -2.68 7.51
CA LEU A 217 11.58 -2.09 6.64
C LEU A 217 12.97 -2.00 7.31
N LYS A 218 13.04 -2.00 8.64
CA LYS A 218 14.31 -2.11 9.38
C LYS A 218 14.91 -3.50 9.35
N ARG A 219 14.10 -4.56 9.17
CA ARG A 219 14.60 -5.93 9.15
C ARG A 219 15.50 -6.17 7.94
N PRO A 220 16.59 -6.94 8.08
CA PRO A 220 17.45 -7.29 6.95
C PRO A 220 16.67 -8.06 5.86
N GLY A 221 16.91 -7.70 4.60
CA GLY A 221 16.27 -8.34 3.44
C GLY A 221 16.42 -7.50 2.17
N ALA A 222 16.00 -8.06 1.04
CA ALA A 222 16.11 -7.39 -0.27
C ALA A 222 15.35 -6.05 -0.34
N TYR A 223 14.31 -5.90 0.47
CA TYR A 223 13.45 -4.72 0.53
C TYR A 223 13.58 -3.93 1.84
N SER A 224 14.70 -4.09 2.55
CA SER A 224 15.02 -3.24 3.70
C SER A 224 15.17 -1.78 3.26
N ASN A 225 14.59 -0.86 4.04
CA ASN A 225 14.68 0.58 3.79
C ASN A 225 14.63 1.34 5.13
N THR A 226 15.78 1.43 5.78
CA THR A 226 15.92 2.08 7.10
C THR A 226 15.62 3.58 7.07
N THR A 227 15.91 4.26 5.95
CA THR A 227 15.56 5.68 5.75
C THR A 227 14.05 5.89 5.76
N LYS A 228 13.32 5.14 4.93
CA LYS A 228 11.85 5.20 4.90
C LYS A 228 11.25 4.75 6.23
N ALA A 229 11.81 3.73 6.87
CA ALA A 229 11.40 3.33 8.21
C ALA A 229 11.52 4.47 9.23
N GLY A 230 12.61 5.24 9.20
CA GLY A 230 12.78 6.42 10.05
C GLY A 230 11.71 7.48 9.80
N ILE A 231 11.40 7.75 8.53
CA ILE A 231 10.33 8.68 8.13
C ILE A 231 8.98 8.20 8.64
N LEU A 232 8.63 6.92 8.41
CA LEU A 232 7.37 6.33 8.86
C LEU A 232 7.21 6.42 10.37
N LEU A 233 8.25 6.07 11.14
CA LEU A 233 8.19 6.15 12.59
C LEU A 233 8.05 7.60 13.09
N SER A 234 8.71 8.56 12.43
CA SER A 234 8.53 10.00 12.73
C SER A 234 7.09 10.46 12.45
N ARG A 235 6.53 10.09 11.29
CA ARG A 235 5.13 10.39 10.95
C ARG A 235 4.14 9.74 11.92
N ALA A 236 4.39 8.49 12.31
CA ALA A 236 3.58 7.78 13.30
C ALA A 236 3.56 8.53 14.64
N LYS A 237 4.71 9.05 15.10
CA LYS A 237 4.77 9.85 16.34
C LYS A 237 4.02 11.18 16.21
N GLN A 238 4.14 11.89 15.07
CA GLN A 238 3.37 13.10 14.79
C GLN A 238 1.85 12.84 14.80
N LEU A 239 1.42 11.79 14.10
CA LEU A 239 0.01 11.40 14.02
C LEU A 239 -0.54 10.92 15.36
N PHE A 240 0.26 10.28 16.22
CA PHE A 240 -0.19 9.87 17.54
C PHE A 240 -0.45 11.06 18.46
N GLU A 241 0.43 12.07 18.43
CA GLU A 241 0.18 13.33 19.13
C GLU A 241 -1.07 14.03 18.59
N PHE A 242 -1.27 14.03 17.27
CA PHE A 242 -2.48 14.55 16.64
C PHE A 242 -3.74 13.79 17.08
N ALA A 243 -3.76 12.45 17.04
CA ALA A 243 -4.90 11.61 17.41
C ALA A 243 -5.39 11.89 18.83
N LYS A 244 -4.47 12.14 19.78
CA LYS A 244 -4.81 12.52 21.17
C LYS A 244 -5.57 13.86 21.26
N THR A 245 -5.47 14.73 20.25
CA THR A 245 -6.18 16.01 20.20
C THR A 245 -7.58 15.93 19.59
N ILE A 246 -7.83 14.99 18.67
CA ILE A 246 -9.06 14.89 17.85
C ILE A 246 -10.02 13.78 18.33
N LYS A 247 -10.27 13.74 19.64
CA LYS A 247 -11.08 12.72 20.33
C LYS A 247 -12.40 12.41 19.60
N ASN A 248 -12.92 11.18 19.75
CA ASN A 248 -14.09 10.61 19.07
C ASN A 248 -13.80 9.97 17.71
N THR A 249 -14.73 9.11 17.31
CA THR A 249 -14.72 8.36 16.05
C THR A 249 -15.01 9.27 14.86
N TRP A 250 -14.47 8.90 13.71
CA TRP A 250 -14.75 9.60 12.47
C TRP A 250 -16.19 9.32 12.02
N GLY A 251 -16.95 10.38 11.75
CA GLY A 251 -18.24 10.27 11.10
C GLY A 251 -18.10 10.68 9.63
N PRO A 252 -18.35 9.80 8.65
CA PRO A 252 -18.40 10.21 7.25
C PRO A 252 -19.56 11.18 7.01
N PRO A 253 -19.57 11.82 5.82
CA PRO A 253 -20.74 12.53 5.35
C PRO A 253 -22.01 11.66 5.41
N SER A 254 -23.16 12.28 5.67
CA SER A 254 -24.46 11.61 5.81
C SER A 254 -24.83 10.79 4.58
N GLY A 255 -25.20 9.51 4.78
CA GLY A 255 -25.69 8.61 3.72
C GLY A 255 -24.63 7.71 3.08
N SER A 256 -23.40 7.68 3.61
CA SER A 256 -22.24 7.19 2.86
C SER A 256 -21.22 6.40 3.69
N ASN A 257 -21.60 5.82 4.85
CA ASN A 257 -20.67 4.99 5.63
C ASN A 257 -20.80 3.50 5.33
N ALA A 258 -19.70 2.85 4.96
CA ALA A 258 -19.58 1.40 4.93
C ALA A 258 -19.03 0.83 6.27
N TYR A 259 -18.24 1.60 7.02
CA TYR A 259 -17.51 1.15 8.22
C TYR A 259 -17.73 2.11 9.41
N TYR A 260 -18.71 1.80 10.27
CA TYR A 260 -19.01 2.62 11.45
C TYR A 260 -18.14 2.23 12.64
N SER A 261 -17.30 3.15 13.11
CA SER A 261 -16.50 2.93 14.31
C SER A 261 -17.34 3.09 15.58
N SER A 262 -17.35 2.07 16.44
CA SER A 262 -18.02 2.07 17.74
C SER A 262 -17.17 2.69 18.85
N SER A 263 -15.85 2.71 18.68
CA SER A 263 -14.87 3.21 19.64
C SER A 263 -13.60 3.64 18.93
N TYR A 264 -12.89 4.62 19.50
CA TYR A 264 -11.54 5.03 19.10
C TYR A 264 -10.47 4.68 20.15
N ASN A 265 -10.89 4.16 21.31
CA ASN A 265 -10.00 3.91 22.45
C ASN A 265 -9.10 2.70 22.18
N ASP A 266 -9.64 1.69 21.51
CA ASP A 266 -8.93 0.48 21.13
C ASP A 266 -7.95 0.73 19.99
N ASP A 267 -8.27 1.57 19.00
CA ASP A 267 -7.30 1.99 17.99
C ASP A 267 -6.15 2.78 18.65
N LEU A 268 -6.43 3.68 19.60
CA LEU A 268 -5.39 4.39 20.36
C LEU A 268 -4.52 3.43 21.19
N ALA A 269 -5.12 2.41 21.80
CA ALA A 269 -4.39 1.36 22.50
C ALA A 269 -3.49 0.56 21.55
N TRP A 270 -3.98 0.25 20.36
CA TRP A 270 -3.23 -0.47 19.33
C TRP A 270 -2.07 0.36 18.77
N ALA A 271 -2.31 1.63 18.47
CA ALA A 271 -1.30 2.59 18.07
C ALA A 271 -0.19 2.74 19.13
N ALA A 272 -0.58 2.88 20.40
CA ALA A 272 0.36 2.99 21.51
C ALA A 272 1.18 1.71 21.69
N ALA A 273 0.56 0.54 21.53
CA ALA A 273 1.23 -0.76 21.58
C ALA A 273 2.29 -0.89 20.47
N TRP A 274 1.98 -0.46 19.24
CA TRP A 274 2.94 -0.44 18.14
C TRP A 274 4.10 0.53 18.35
N LEU A 275 3.83 1.73 18.86
CA LEU A 275 4.88 2.69 19.18
C LEU A 275 5.79 2.17 20.31
N CYS A 276 5.20 1.54 21.35
CA CYS A 276 5.97 0.86 22.38
C CYS A 276 6.86 -0.23 21.78
N ARG A 277 6.29 -1.12 20.95
CA ARG A 277 7.07 -2.15 20.27
C ARG A 277 8.18 -1.53 19.43
N ALA A 278 7.91 -0.44 18.71
CA ALA A 278 8.89 0.23 17.86
C ALA A 278 10.06 0.86 18.63
N ASP A 279 9.84 1.35 19.85
CA ASP A 279 10.87 1.94 20.70
C ASP A 279 11.80 0.86 21.31
N ILE A 280 11.28 -0.32 21.66
CA ILE A 280 12.07 -1.37 22.33
C ILE A 280 12.65 -2.43 21.37
N ASP A 281 12.16 -2.50 20.14
CA ASP A 281 12.60 -3.52 19.18
C ASP A 281 14.11 -3.42 18.90
N GLY A 282 14.78 -4.57 18.85
CA GLY A 282 16.24 -4.64 18.69
C GLY A 282 17.04 -4.16 19.91
N GLY A 283 16.39 -3.89 21.05
CA GLY A 283 17.05 -3.40 22.26
C GLY A 283 17.40 -1.91 22.22
N ALA A 284 16.75 -1.13 21.35
CA ALA A 284 17.00 0.31 21.21
C ALA A 284 16.68 1.10 22.49
N MET A 285 15.66 0.66 23.24
CA MET A 285 15.30 1.16 24.56
C MET A 285 14.81 0.00 25.44
N SER A 286 14.85 0.18 26.75
CA SER A 286 14.14 -0.70 27.68
C SER A 286 12.68 -0.25 27.83
N VAL A 287 11.80 -1.19 28.18
CA VAL A 287 10.37 -0.93 28.45
C VAL A 287 10.20 0.15 29.52
N SER A 288 11.03 0.14 30.57
CA SER A 288 10.96 1.10 31.68
C SER A 288 11.49 2.50 31.34
N THR A 289 12.19 2.65 30.22
CA THR A 289 12.75 3.94 29.78
C THR A 289 12.01 4.54 28.58
N SER A 290 11.17 3.75 27.89
CA SER A 290 10.38 4.24 26.77
C SER A 290 9.11 4.95 27.26
N ALA A 291 8.96 6.23 26.91
CA ALA A 291 7.77 7.01 27.24
C ALA A 291 6.48 6.44 26.59
N THR A 292 6.60 5.88 25.39
CA THR A 292 5.46 5.24 24.72
C THR A 292 5.06 3.95 25.44
N CYS A 293 6.02 3.10 25.85
CA CYS A 293 5.73 1.92 26.65
C CYS A 293 5.20 2.21 28.05
N MET A 294 5.63 3.30 28.69
CA MET A 294 5.10 3.71 29.99
C MET A 294 3.65 4.20 29.91
N SER A 295 3.24 4.77 28.78
CA SER A 295 1.88 5.30 28.59
C SER A 295 0.92 4.31 27.92
N ALA A 296 1.40 3.38 27.10
CA ALA A 296 0.55 2.43 26.38
C ALA A 296 -0.43 1.63 27.27
N PRO A 297 -0.07 1.20 28.50
CA PRO A 297 -1.01 0.54 29.39
C PRO A 297 -2.26 1.35 29.73
N SER A 298 -2.16 2.68 29.85
CA SER A 298 -3.32 3.51 30.19
C SER A 298 -4.30 3.66 29.03
N PHE A 299 -3.82 3.64 27.79
CA PHE A 299 -4.68 3.59 26.61
C PHE A 299 -5.43 2.25 26.53
N TRP A 300 -4.75 1.13 26.78
CA TRP A 300 -5.39 -0.18 26.83
C TRP A 300 -6.38 -0.31 27.99
N ASP A 301 -6.12 0.34 29.13
CA ASP A 301 -7.02 0.25 30.28
C ASP A 301 -8.43 0.80 29.99
N ALA A 302 -8.55 1.70 29.01
CA ALA A 302 -9.83 2.20 28.50
C ALA A 302 -10.63 1.16 27.69
N THR A 303 -10.01 0.02 27.33
CA THR A 303 -10.58 -1.01 26.44
C THR A 303 -10.78 -2.34 27.14
N LYS A 304 -10.40 -2.49 28.42
CA LYS A 304 -10.43 -3.78 29.14
C LYS A 304 -11.82 -4.40 29.32
N TYR A 305 -12.87 -3.60 29.10
CA TYR A 305 -14.28 -4.00 29.08
C TYR A 305 -14.94 -3.86 27.71
N ALA A 306 -14.15 -3.67 26.64
CA ALA A 306 -14.64 -3.70 25.28
C ALA A 306 -15.26 -5.06 24.94
N ASN A 307 -15.98 -5.10 23.82
CA ASN A 307 -16.52 -6.35 23.30
C ASN A 307 -15.41 -7.39 23.12
N LEU A 308 -15.75 -8.65 23.39
CA LEU A 308 -14.82 -9.76 23.25
C LEU A 308 -14.89 -10.30 21.83
N ASP A 309 -14.27 -9.57 20.90
CA ASP A 309 -14.01 -9.94 19.51
C ASP A 309 -12.67 -9.32 19.02
N LEU A 310 -12.33 -9.58 17.76
CA LEU A 310 -11.26 -8.88 17.04
C LEU A 310 -11.76 -8.61 15.62
N SER A 311 -11.84 -7.34 15.24
CA SER A 311 -12.33 -6.90 13.94
C SER A 311 -11.73 -5.55 13.55
N TRP A 312 -12.13 -5.01 12.41
CA TRP A 312 -11.79 -3.65 12.00
C TRP A 312 -12.34 -2.57 12.94
N ASP A 313 -13.35 -2.90 13.76
CA ASP A 313 -14.02 -1.98 14.70
C ASP A 313 -13.53 -2.16 16.14
N ASN A 314 -12.79 -3.24 16.41
CA ASN A 314 -12.31 -3.55 17.75
C ASN A 314 -10.98 -4.28 17.70
N VAL A 315 -9.91 -3.57 18.02
CA VAL A 315 -8.53 -4.09 18.03
C VAL A 315 -7.96 -4.27 19.45
N ALA A 316 -8.80 -4.19 20.49
CA ALA A 316 -8.39 -4.32 21.89
C ALA A 316 -7.65 -5.64 22.18
N ALA A 317 -8.07 -6.75 21.56
CA ALA A 317 -7.42 -8.05 21.69
C ALA A 317 -6.00 -8.06 21.10
N ALA A 318 -5.80 -7.40 19.95
CA ALA A 318 -4.50 -7.29 19.30
C ALA A 318 -3.56 -6.41 20.12
N ALA A 319 -4.06 -5.28 20.64
CA ALA A 319 -3.32 -4.43 21.57
C ALA A 319 -2.89 -5.19 22.83
N ALA A 320 -3.79 -5.98 23.43
CA ALA A 320 -3.46 -6.79 24.62
C ALA A 320 -2.33 -7.78 24.32
N LEU A 321 -2.39 -8.49 23.19
CA LEU A 321 -1.33 -9.41 22.76
C LEU A 321 0.01 -8.70 22.61
N LEU A 322 0.04 -7.58 21.89
CA LEU A 322 1.29 -6.87 21.60
C LEU A 322 1.88 -6.25 22.87
N LEU A 323 1.05 -5.67 23.75
CA LEU A 323 1.51 -5.11 25.03
C LEU A 323 2.03 -6.20 25.96
N ARG A 324 1.32 -7.33 26.06
CA ARG A 324 1.80 -8.52 26.79
C ARG A 324 3.17 -8.96 26.26
N ASP A 325 3.32 -9.06 24.93
CA ASP A 325 4.55 -9.51 24.30
C ASP A 325 5.71 -8.52 24.50
N THR A 326 5.42 -7.23 24.68
CA THR A 326 6.42 -6.20 25.02
C THR A 326 6.77 -6.15 26.51
N GLY A 327 5.90 -6.65 27.39
CA GLY A 327 6.02 -6.50 28.84
C GLY A 327 5.66 -5.10 29.37
N ALA A 328 4.99 -4.27 28.56
CA ALA A 328 4.56 -2.94 28.96
C ALA A 328 3.64 -2.99 30.20
N GLY A 329 3.88 -2.12 31.18
CA GLY A 329 3.14 -2.10 32.44
C GLY A 329 3.53 -3.19 33.46
N GLY A 330 4.51 -4.06 33.14
CA GLY A 330 5.00 -5.09 34.05
C GLY A 330 3.99 -6.21 34.32
N SER A 331 4.24 -6.99 35.38
CA SER A 331 3.47 -8.22 35.68
C SER A 331 1.98 -7.97 35.97
N ALA A 332 1.65 -6.84 36.60
CA ALA A 332 0.25 -6.50 36.93
C ALA A 332 -0.59 -6.28 35.66
N TYR A 333 -0.10 -5.49 34.71
CA TYR A 333 -0.79 -5.28 33.44
C TYR A 333 -0.76 -6.52 32.55
N THR A 334 0.36 -7.27 32.56
CA THR A 334 0.46 -8.55 31.84
C THR A 334 -0.67 -9.51 32.25
N ALA A 335 -0.98 -9.61 33.55
CA ALA A 335 -2.10 -10.41 34.04
C ALA A 335 -3.46 -9.92 33.53
N SER A 336 -3.67 -8.60 33.44
CA SER A 336 -4.90 -8.02 32.87
C SER A 336 -5.03 -8.29 31.37
N TYR A 337 -3.93 -8.20 30.61
CA TYR A 337 -3.92 -8.55 29.18
C TYR A 337 -4.27 -10.03 28.99
N ASP A 338 -3.65 -10.92 29.79
CA ASP A 338 -3.95 -12.34 29.75
C ASP A 338 -5.39 -12.66 30.17
N ASP A 339 -5.95 -11.97 31.17
CA ASP A 339 -7.37 -12.10 31.53
C ASP A 339 -8.29 -11.77 30.35
N PHE A 340 -8.05 -10.64 29.67
CA PHE A 340 -8.85 -10.25 28.50
C PHE A 340 -8.77 -11.31 27.39
N ILE A 341 -7.55 -11.77 27.08
CA ILE A 341 -7.30 -12.84 26.09
C ILE A 341 -8.00 -14.14 26.51
N ASN A 342 -7.94 -14.51 27.80
CA ASN A 342 -8.59 -15.71 28.34
C ASN A 342 -10.12 -15.62 28.22
N ARG A 343 -10.72 -14.46 28.51
CA ARG A 343 -12.16 -14.24 28.36
C ARG A 343 -12.60 -14.33 26.89
N LEU A 344 -11.86 -13.70 25.99
CA LEU A 344 -12.12 -13.78 24.55
C LEU A 344 -12.04 -15.24 24.06
N LEU A 345 -10.93 -15.93 24.35
CA LEU A 345 -10.75 -17.31 23.90
C LEU A 345 -11.72 -18.28 24.56
N GLY A 346 -12.05 -18.07 25.84
CA GLY A 346 -13.07 -18.85 26.55
C GLY A 346 -14.45 -18.72 25.89
N ARG A 347 -14.81 -17.51 25.44
CA ARG A 347 -16.07 -17.23 24.72
C ARG A 347 -16.17 -17.99 23.40
N PHE A 348 -15.08 -18.08 22.63
CA PHE A 348 -15.08 -18.74 21.31
C PHE A 348 -14.82 -20.25 21.39
N ILE A 349 -13.81 -20.69 22.13
CA ILE A 349 -13.45 -22.11 22.30
C ILE A 349 -14.54 -22.86 23.06
N GLY A 350 -15.16 -22.21 24.06
CA GLY A 350 -16.24 -22.78 24.86
C GLY A 350 -17.64 -22.63 24.26
N SER A 351 -17.76 -22.18 23.00
CA SER A 351 -19.06 -21.98 22.36
C SER A 351 -19.81 -23.29 22.14
N THR A 352 -21.14 -23.21 22.15
CA THR A 352 -22.08 -24.34 22.01
C THR A 352 -22.84 -24.25 20.69
N ALA A 353 -23.62 -25.28 20.34
CA ALA A 353 -24.29 -25.37 19.03
C ALA A 353 -25.19 -24.17 18.72
N CYS A 354 -25.10 -23.65 17.49
CA CYS A 354 -25.90 -22.50 17.02
C CYS A 354 -27.41 -22.72 17.06
N SER A 355 -27.88 -23.97 17.03
CA SER A 355 -29.30 -24.30 17.19
C SER A 355 -29.83 -24.05 18.61
N THR A 356 -28.95 -23.84 19.60
CA THR A 356 -29.30 -23.78 21.03
C THR A 356 -28.70 -22.60 21.78
N SER A 357 -27.90 -21.75 21.12
CA SER A 357 -27.15 -20.69 21.80
C SER A 357 -26.94 -19.47 20.91
N PRO A 358 -26.92 -18.27 21.48
CA PRO A 358 -26.59 -17.06 20.74
C PRO A 358 -25.12 -17.07 20.30
N ALA A 359 -24.79 -16.21 19.33
CA ALA A 359 -23.43 -16.09 18.84
C ALA A 359 -22.46 -15.48 19.89
N PRO A 360 -21.18 -15.86 19.93
CA PRO A 360 -20.57 -16.91 19.10
C PRO A 360 -21.09 -18.30 19.46
N CYS A 361 -21.36 -19.09 18.43
CA CYS A 361 -21.89 -20.44 18.54
C CYS A 361 -21.17 -21.36 17.54
N THR A 362 -21.19 -22.67 17.74
CA THR A 362 -20.57 -23.63 16.83
C THR A 362 -21.59 -24.15 15.83
N THR A 363 -21.29 -24.02 14.53
CA THR A 363 -22.04 -24.60 13.41
C THR A 363 -22.03 -26.13 13.49
N PRO A 364 -23.01 -26.84 12.91
CA PRO A 364 -22.98 -28.30 12.82
C PRO A 364 -21.66 -28.90 12.27
N GLY A 365 -21.00 -28.21 11.33
CA GLY A 365 -19.73 -28.60 10.74
C GLY A 365 -18.49 -28.22 11.55
N GLY A 366 -18.63 -27.49 12.66
CA GLY A 366 -17.56 -27.24 13.63
C GLY A 366 -16.84 -25.90 13.53
N MET A 367 -17.28 -24.99 12.64
CA MET A 367 -16.83 -23.60 12.66
C MET A 367 -17.57 -22.83 13.75
N VAL A 368 -16.86 -22.05 14.55
CA VAL A 368 -17.47 -21.04 15.41
C VAL A 368 -17.96 -19.90 14.52
N TRP A 369 -19.20 -19.47 14.71
CA TRP A 369 -19.90 -18.46 13.93
C TRP A 369 -20.28 -17.32 14.86
N TYR A 370 -19.93 -16.08 14.49
CA TYR A 370 -20.15 -14.89 15.31
C TYR A 370 -21.20 -13.94 14.71
N ASP A 371 -21.07 -13.64 13.42
CA ASP A 371 -21.96 -12.73 12.70
C ASP A 371 -22.16 -13.24 11.26
N GLN A 372 -23.26 -12.83 10.63
CA GLN A 372 -23.55 -13.17 9.22
C GLN A 372 -22.65 -12.41 8.24
N TRP A 373 -22.12 -11.25 8.64
CA TRP A 373 -21.20 -10.45 7.86
C TRP A 373 -19.77 -10.88 8.18
N GLY A 374 -19.11 -11.56 7.23
CA GLY A 374 -17.74 -12.05 7.43
C GLY A 374 -17.64 -13.06 8.59
N SER A 375 -18.49 -14.10 8.59
CA SER A 375 -18.46 -15.16 9.59
C SER A 375 -17.08 -15.82 9.70
N ALA A 376 -16.43 -16.08 8.56
CA ALA A 376 -15.07 -16.60 8.51
C ALA A 376 -14.03 -15.60 9.02
N ARG A 377 -14.19 -14.30 8.74
CA ARG A 377 -13.29 -13.22 9.21
C ARG A 377 -13.20 -13.18 10.73
N TYR A 378 -14.34 -13.15 11.42
CA TYR A 378 -14.33 -13.08 12.90
C TYR A 378 -13.61 -14.28 13.51
N THR A 379 -13.90 -15.47 13.02
CA THR A 379 -13.31 -16.70 13.53
C THR A 379 -11.82 -16.81 13.18
N ALA A 380 -11.41 -16.32 12.01
CA ALA A 380 -10.00 -16.28 11.61
C ALA A 380 -9.20 -15.29 12.47
N ASN A 381 -9.79 -14.14 12.80
CA ASN A 381 -9.20 -13.15 13.70
C ASN A 381 -9.00 -13.73 15.10
N VAL A 382 -9.98 -14.46 15.65
CA VAL A 382 -9.81 -15.12 16.96
C VAL A 382 -8.85 -16.32 16.87
N ALA A 383 -8.78 -17.02 15.74
CA ALA A 383 -7.75 -18.04 15.50
C ALA A 383 -6.34 -17.44 15.53
N LEU A 384 -6.14 -16.23 15.00
CA LEU A 384 -4.90 -15.46 15.17
C LEU A 384 -4.59 -15.23 16.65
N VAL A 385 -5.57 -14.77 17.43
CA VAL A 385 -5.38 -14.55 18.87
C VAL A 385 -5.02 -15.85 19.59
N ALA A 386 -5.69 -16.95 19.26
CA ALA A 386 -5.45 -18.25 19.85
C ALA A 386 -4.04 -18.77 19.56
N VAL A 387 -3.57 -18.68 18.31
CA VAL A 387 -2.21 -19.12 17.97
C VAL A 387 -1.14 -18.19 18.57
N ALA A 388 -1.38 -16.87 18.59
CA ALA A 388 -0.49 -15.91 19.26
C ALA A 388 -0.40 -16.18 20.78
N ALA A 389 -1.52 -16.45 21.43
CA ALA A 389 -1.58 -16.78 22.85
C ALA A 389 -1.15 -18.22 23.18
N SER A 390 -0.72 -19.01 22.19
CA SER A 390 -0.14 -20.35 22.36
C SER A 390 1.39 -20.36 22.25
N ARG A 391 2.01 -19.22 21.96
CA ARG A 391 3.46 -19.07 21.73
C ARG A 391 4.28 -19.37 23.00
N THR A 392 5.53 -19.75 22.79
CA THR A 392 6.50 -20.15 23.82
C THR A 392 7.84 -19.41 23.74
N ASP A 393 8.00 -18.51 22.77
CA ASP A 393 9.23 -17.81 22.43
C ASP A 393 9.41 -16.47 23.19
N GLY A 394 8.89 -16.39 24.42
CA GLY A 394 9.23 -15.31 25.35
C GLY A 394 8.39 -14.02 25.27
N GLY A 395 7.31 -13.97 24.49
CA GLY A 395 6.37 -12.83 24.46
C GLY A 395 5.44 -12.74 25.69
N GLY A 396 5.96 -12.80 26.92
CA GLY A 396 5.19 -12.58 28.16
C GLY A 396 4.18 -13.68 28.56
N GLY A 397 3.80 -14.59 27.67
CA GLY A 397 2.84 -15.68 27.93
C GLY A 397 3.42 -16.96 28.55
N THR A 398 4.60 -16.94 29.17
CA THR A 398 5.23 -18.14 29.76
C THR A 398 4.44 -18.75 30.93
N ALA A 399 3.38 -18.08 31.40
CA ALA A 399 2.54 -18.54 32.50
C ALA A 399 1.43 -19.54 32.11
N VAL A 400 1.13 -19.75 30.82
CA VAL A 400 0.07 -20.71 30.42
C VAL A 400 0.58 -22.15 30.42
N THR A 401 -0.28 -23.11 30.75
CA THR A 401 0.10 -24.53 30.76
C THR A 401 0.27 -25.09 29.34
N ALA A 402 1.01 -26.20 29.21
CA ALA A 402 1.14 -26.90 27.92
C ALA A 402 -0.22 -27.34 27.35
N ALA A 403 -1.13 -27.81 28.22
CA ALA A 403 -2.48 -28.19 27.84
C ALA A 403 -3.29 -27.00 27.30
N THR A 404 -3.19 -25.83 27.95
CA THR A 404 -3.84 -24.59 27.47
C THR A 404 -3.30 -24.17 26.11
N ARG A 405 -1.97 -24.24 25.90
CA ARG A 405 -1.37 -23.94 24.59
C ARG A 405 -1.88 -24.88 23.50
N ALA A 406 -1.91 -26.18 23.79
CA ALA A 406 -2.42 -27.18 22.86
C ALA A 406 -3.89 -26.93 22.53
N SER A 407 -4.75 -26.70 23.54
CA SER A 407 -6.17 -26.37 23.36
C SER A 407 -6.38 -25.18 22.41
N ARG A 408 -5.66 -24.07 22.63
CA ARG A 408 -5.74 -22.86 21.78
C ARG A 408 -5.28 -23.11 20.35
N ALA A 409 -4.09 -23.69 20.19
CA ALA A 409 -3.50 -23.89 18.88
C ALA A 409 -4.25 -24.94 18.05
N CYS A 410 -4.75 -26.00 18.68
CA CYS A 410 -5.55 -27.03 18.02
C CYS A 410 -6.95 -26.53 17.66
N TRP A 411 -7.56 -25.68 18.49
CA TRP A 411 -8.78 -24.97 18.11
C TRP A 411 -8.53 -24.03 16.92
N ALA A 412 -7.49 -23.19 16.97
CA ALA A 412 -7.13 -22.32 15.84
C ALA A 412 -6.93 -23.13 14.56
N LYS A 413 -6.22 -24.26 14.64
CA LYS A 413 -6.05 -25.19 13.51
C LYS A 413 -7.38 -25.71 12.98
N SER A 414 -8.32 -26.12 13.85
CA SER A 414 -9.60 -26.66 13.40
C SER A 414 -10.41 -25.61 12.65
N GLN A 415 -10.43 -24.37 13.15
CA GLN A 415 -11.14 -23.26 12.51
C GLN A 415 -10.55 -22.90 11.15
N ILE A 416 -9.23 -22.76 11.05
CA ILE A 416 -8.57 -22.50 9.77
C ILE A 416 -8.73 -23.69 8.82
N SER A 417 -8.64 -24.93 9.31
CA SER A 417 -8.86 -26.13 8.47
C SER A 417 -10.28 -26.19 7.93
N TYR A 418 -11.29 -25.80 8.73
CA TYR A 418 -12.67 -25.68 8.25
C TYR A 418 -12.76 -24.72 7.07
N MET A 419 -12.14 -23.53 7.18
CA MET A 419 -12.09 -22.53 6.10
C MET A 419 -11.37 -23.04 4.84
N LEU A 420 -10.46 -24.00 5.00
CA LEU A 420 -9.68 -24.60 3.93
C LEU A 420 -10.33 -25.84 3.31
N GLY A 421 -11.47 -26.29 3.83
CA GLY A 421 -12.25 -27.39 3.25
C GLY A 421 -12.49 -28.58 4.18
N SER A 422 -11.93 -28.60 5.39
CA SER A 422 -12.23 -29.63 6.41
C SER A 422 -13.60 -29.40 7.04
N ASN A 423 -14.66 -29.51 6.24
CA ASN A 423 -16.06 -29.36 6.63
C ASN A 423 -16.93 -30.38 5.87
N PRO A 424 -18.18 -30.64 6.32
CA PRO A 424 -19.03 -31.67 5.71
C PRO A 424 -19.32 -31.51 4.21
N GLN A 425 -19.07 -30.32 3.65
CA GLN A 425 -19.34 -29.99 2.25
C GLN A 425 -18.08 -30.04 1.37
N ASN A 426 -16.90 -30.34 1.92
CA ASN A 426 -15.60 -30.20 1.25
C ASN A 426 -15.41 -28.82 0.59
N GLN A 427 -15.98 -27.77 1.19
CA GLN A 427 -15.99 -26.42 0.64
C GLN A 427 -14.83 -25.62 1.22
N SER A 428 -13.80 -25.29 0.43
CA SER A 428 -12.90 -24.21 0.82
C SER A 428 -13.64 -22.87 0.71
N PHE A 429 -13.38 -21.96 1.63
CA PHE A 429 -13.83 -20.57 1.58
C PHE A 429 -12.72 -19.62 1.08
N VAL A 430 -11.63 -20.17 0.55
CA VAL A 430 -10.51 -19.40 -0.02
C VAL A 430 -10.52 -19.55 -1.54
N VAL A 431 -10.69 -18.43 -2.24
CA VAL A 431 -10.74 -18.41 -3.70
C VAL A 431 -9.46 -19.00 -4.29
N GLY A 432 -9.63 -20.00 -5.17
CA GLY A 432 -8.53 -20.64 -5.88
C GLY A 432 -7.75 -21.70 -5.08
N TYR A 433 -8.17 -22.00 -3.85
CA TYR A 433 -7.58 -23.10 -3.07
C TYR A 433 -8.51 -24.32 -3.04
N LYS A 434 -8.06 -25.43 -3.64
CA LYS A 434 -8.75 -26.72 -3.64
C LYS A 434 -7.73 -27.79 -3.19
N PRO A 435 -7.77 -28.28 -1.93
CA PRO A 435 -6.75 -29.20 -1.43
C PRO A 435 -6.79 -30.59 -2.08
N SER A 436 -7.91 -30.98 -2.70
CA SER A 436 -8.02 -32.13 -3.61
C SER A 436 -9.11 -31.90 -4.65
N SER A 437 -9.26 -32.82 -5.60
CA SER A 437 -10.32 -32.79 -6.63
C SER A 437 -11.74 -32.92 -6.07
N LEU A 438 -11.89 -33.39 -4.82
CA LEU A 438 -13.18 -33.47 -4.13
C LEU A 438 -13.63 -32.11 -3.57
N HIS A 439 -12.71 -31.16 -3.46
CA HIS A 439 -12.97 -29.88 -2.86
C HIS A 439 -13.47 -28.84 -3.85
N LYS A 440 -14.38 -28.00 -3.35
CA LYS A 440 -14.83 -26.78 -4.03
C LYS A 440 -14.07 -25.58 -3.49
N SER A 441 -14.00 -24.52 -4.27
CA SER A 441 -13.58 -23.19 -3.84
C SER A 441 -14.59 -22.17 -4.38
N PRO A 442 -14.72 -20.97 -3.79
CA PRO A 442 -15.57 -19.94 -4.34
C PRO A 442 -15.06 -19.52 -5.73
N GLU A 443 -15.96 -19.41 -6.69
CA GLU A 443 -15.69 -18.99 -8.06
C GLU A 443 -16.43 -17.70 -8.42
N LYS A 444 -17.39 -17.26 -7.60
CA LYS A 444 -18.18 -16.05 -7.79
C LYS A 444 -18.09 -15.08 -6.59
N PRO A 445 -16.88 -14.68 -6.14
CA PRO A 445 -16.79 -13.66 -5.11
C PRO A 445 -17.43 -12.35 -5.58
N HIS A 446 -18.12 -11.65 -4.67
CA HIS A 446 -18.73 -10.34 -4.90
C HIS A 446 -17.64 -9.29 -5.07
N HIS A 447 -17.07 -9.21 -6.27
CA HIS A 447 -15.88 -8.41 -6.54
C HIS A 447 -15.85 -7.92 -7.99
N ARG A 448 -15.97 -6.59 -8.16
CA ARG A 448 -16.15 -5.93 -9.47
C ARG A 448 -15.06 -6.30 -10.46
N SER A 449 -13.81 -6.01 -10.12
CA SER A 449 -12.71 -6.13 -11.08
C SER A 449 -12.44 -7.58 -11.51
N SER A 450 -12.62 -8.56 -10.62
CA SER A 450 -12.43 -9.98 -10.96
C SER A 450 -13.59 -10.58 -11.77
N SER A 451 -14.80 -9.99 -11.65
CA SER A 451 -15.97 -10.33 -12.47
C SER A 451 -15.85 -9.87 -13.93
N CYS A 452 -14.89 -8.99 -14.23
CA CYS A 452 -14.68 -8.48 -15.57
C CYS A 452 -13.81 -9.41 -16.42
N ASN A 453 -14.13 -9.50 -17.73
CA ASN A 453 -13.32 -10.27 -18.68
C ASN A 453 -11.88 -9.70 -18.77
N ARG A 454 -10.88 -10.57 -18.95
CA ARG A 454 -9.49 -10.14 -19.11
C ARG A 454 -9.24 -9.39 -20.42
N ASN A 455 -10.05 -9.63 -21.44
CA ASN A 455 -10.03 -8.83 -22.67
C ASN A 455 -10.75 -7.49 -22.44
N TYR A 456 -9.99 -6.40 -22.46
CA TYR A 456 -10.48 -5.04 -22.22
C TYR A 456 -11.41 -4.52 -23.34
N THR A 457 -11.45 -5.18 -24.50
CA THR A 457 -12.42 -4.84 -25.56
C THR A 457 -13.83 -5.31 -25.23
N ILE A 458 -13.98 -6.21 -24.26
CA ILE A 458 -15.29 -6.67 -23.78
C ILE A 458 -15.74 -5.74 -22.66
N THR A 459 -16.88 -5.06 -22.87
CA THR A 459 -17.51 -4.19 -21.87
C THR A 459 -17.68 -4.93 -20.54
N CYS A 460 -17.37 -4.26 -19.43
CA CYS A 460 -17.71 -4.74 -18.10
C CYS A 460 -18.60 -3.70 -17.44
N ASP A 461 -19.85 -4.09 -17.21
CA ASP A 461 -20.91 -3.31 -16.61
C ASP A 461 -21.71 -4.20 -15.64
N TRP A 462 -22.88 -3.76 -15.20
CA TRP A 462 -23.79 -4.52 -14.32
C TRP A 462 -24.16 -5.92 -14.81
N ASN A 463 -24.00 -6.23 -16.11
CA ASN A 463 -24.19 -7.60 -16.60
C ASN A 463 -23.13 -8.55 -16.04
N ALA A 464 -21.94 -8.06 -15.68
CA ALA A 464 -20.90 -8.87 -15.04
C ALA A 464 -21.28 -9.30 -13.62
N LEU A 465 -22.05 -8.48 -12.88
CA LEU A 465 -22.63 -8.88 -11.59
C LEU A 465 -23.55 -10.09 -11.77
N ASN A 466 -24.45 -10.02 -12.76
CA ASN A 466 -25.49 -11.02 -12.99
C ASN A 466 -25.05 -12.22 -13.86
N ALA A 467 -23.78 -12.27 -14.26
CA ALA A 467 -23.28 -13.34 -15.12
C ALA A 467 -23.36 -14.71 -14.42
N VAL A 468 -23.93 -15.71 -15.09
CA VAL A 468 -24.17 -17.06 -14.51
C VAL A 468 -22.87 -17.81 -14.21
N GLY A 469 -21.82 -17.57 -15.00
CA GLY A 469 -20.52 -18.24 -14.88
C GLY A 469 -19.67 -17.75 -13.71
N PRO A 470 -18.51 -18.39 -13.47
CA PRO A 470 -17.51 -17.92 -12.51
C PRO A 470 -16.96 -16.54 -12.90
N ASN A 471 -16.32 -15.86 -11.96
CA ASN A 471 -15.57 -14.64 -12.25
C ASN A 471 -14.46 -14.95 -13.28
N PRO A 472 -14.36 -14.21 -14.41
CA PRO A 472 -13.36 -14.47 -15.45
C PRO A 472 -11.91 -14.42 -14.96
N SER A 473 -11.65 -13.67 -13.88
CA SER A 473 -10.36 -13.68 -13.21
C SER A 473 -10.47 -14.31 -11.82
N VAL A 474 -9.65 -15.31 -11.55
CA VAL A 474 -9.57 -15.93 -10.22
C VAL A 474 -8.93 -14.96 -9.24
N LEU A 475 -9.68 -14.55 -8.21
CA LEU A 475 -9.23 -13.67 -7.13
C LEU A 475 -8.43 -14.46 -6.07
N MET A 476 -7.29 -15.02 -6.51
CA MET A 476 -6.49 -15.97 -5.72
C MET A 476 -6.25 -15.49 -4.28
N GLY A 477 -6.57 -16.36 -3.32
CA GLY A 477 -6.27 -16.16 -1.90
C GLY A 477 -7.29 -15.34 -1.12
N ALA A 478 -8.33 -14.79 -1.75
CA ALA A 478 -9.38 -14.07 -1.04
C ALA A 478 -10.19 -15.02 -0.15
N LEU A 479 -10.36 -14.68 1.12
CA LEU A 479 -11.27 -15.35 2.04
C LEU A 479 -12.67 -14.74 1.85
N VAL A 480 -13.64 -15.54 1.43
CA VAL A 480 -15.02 -15.06 1.34
C VAL A 480 -15.66 -14.97 2.73
N GLY A 481 -16.78 -14.25 2.83
CA GLY A 481 -17.48 -14.04 4.08
C GLY A 481 -17.76 -15.31 4.89
N GLY A 482 -18.04 -16.43 4.22
CA GLY A 482 -18.17 -17.75 4.84
C GLY A 482 -19.61 -18.25 4.93
N PRO A 483 -19.85 -19.37 5.61
CA PRO A 483 -21.17 -19.99 5.67
C PRO A 483 -22.09 -19.30 6.70
N GLY A 484 -23.38 -19.66 6.64
CA GLY A 484 -24.35 -19.39 7.70
C GLY A 484 -24.08 -20.20 8.97
N ALA A 485 -24.85 -19.90 10.02
CA ALA A 485 -24.76 -20.58 11.33
C ALA A 485 -25.14 -22.09 11.27
N ASP A 486 -25.69 -22.54 10.15
CA ASP A 486 -26.11 -23.89 9.81
C ASP A 486 -25.21 -24.55 8.74
N ASP A 487 -24.01 -24.01 8.52
CA ASP A 487 -23.08 -24.39 7.44
C ASP A 487 -23.59 -24.09 6.02
N SER A 488 -24.73 -23.41 5.84
CA SER A 488 -25.25 -23.14 4.50
C SER A 488 -24.35 -22.16 3.74
N TYR A 489 -23.95 -22.52 2.52
CA TYR A 489 -23.18 -21.68 1.63
C TYR A 489 -23.60 -21.90 0.17
N VAL A 490 -23.78 -20.80 -0.55
CA VAL A 490 -24.05 -20.80 -1.99
C VAL A 490 -23.04 -19.85 -2.63
N ASP A 491 -22.34 -20.32 -3.65
CA ASP A 491 -21.41 -19.50 -4.44
C ASP A 491 -22.22 -18.67 -5.45
N ASP A 492 -22.58 -17.46 -5.03
CA ASP A 492 -23.40 -16.49 -5.73
C ASP A 492 -22.80 -15.10 -5.57
N ARG A 493 -22.50 -14.46 -6.71
CA ARG A 493 -21.95 -13.10 -6.76
C ARG A 493 -22.90 -12.07 -6.18
N GLY A 494 -24.22 -12.32 -6.21
CA GLY A 494 -25.22 -11.45 -5.60
C GLY A 494 -25.27 -11.53 -4.07
N ASP A 495 -24.70 -12.57 -3.46
CA ASP A 495 -24.66 -12.75 -2.01
C ASP A 495 -23.45 -12.03 -1.41
N TYR A 496 -23.62 -10.73 -1.16
CA TYR A 496 -22.63 -9.87 -0.51
C TYR A 496 -22.49 -10.12 1.02
N LYS A 497 -23.10 -11.17 1.58
CA LYS A 497 -22.79 -11.65 2.94
C LYS A 497 -21.78 -12.79 2.89
N LYS A 498 -22.10 -13.83 2.13
CA LYS A 498 -21.32 -15.07 2.08
C LYS A 498 -20.18 -15.03 1.08
N ASN A 499 -20.31 -14.26 0.01
CA ASN A 499 -19.31 -14.12 -1.07
C ASN A 499 -18.60 -12.77 -1.12
N GLU A 500 -18.86 -11.88 -0.16
CA GLU A 500 -18.03 -10.69 0.03
C GLU A 500 -16.59 -11.09 0.36
N VAL A 501 -15.65 -10.26 -0.09
CA VAL A 501 -14.21 -10.36 0.15
C VAL A 501 -13.72 -8.96 0.50
N ALA A 502 -12.90 -8.84 1.54
CA ALA A 502 -12.42 -7.54 2.02
C ALA A 502 -11.01 -7.63 2.61
N LEU A 503 -10.31 -6.50 2.66
CA LEU A 503 -8.97 -6.39 3.25
C LEU A 503 -8.91 -7.01 4.65
N ASP A 504 -9.91 -6.70 5.47
CA ASP A 504 -9.96 -7.10 6.88
C ASP A 504 -10.36 -8.58 7.06
N PHE A 505 -11.00 -9.20 6.06
CA PHE A 505 -11.31 -10.63 6.09
C PHE A 505 -10.05 -11.47 6.02
N ASN A 506 -9.09 -11.04 5.18
CA ASN A 506 -7.84 -11.76 5.00
C ASN A 506 -6.79 -11.47 6.09
N ALA A 507 -6.92 -10.38 6.86
CA ALA A 507 -5.83 -9.90 7.71
C ALA A 507 -5.48 -10.86 8.85
N GLY A 508 -6.45 -11.14 9.74
CA GLY A 508 -6.24 -12.10 10.82
C GLY A 508 -6.06 -13.53 10.31
N PHE A 509 -6.75 -13.90 9.22
CA PHE A 509 -6.55 -15.18 8.53
C PHE A 509 -5.10 -15.41 8.12
N THR A 510 -4.45 -14.41 7.52
CA THR A 510 -3.04 -14.46 7.11
C THR A 510 -2.11 -14.63 8.31
N GLY A 511 -2.37 -13.91 9.41
CA GLY A 511 -1.62 -14.06 10.65
C GLY A 511 -1.80 -15.45 11.27
N ALA A 512 -3.02 -15.99 11.29
CA ALA A 512 -3.30 -17.34 11.78
C ALA A 512 -2.57 -18.42 10.96
N LEU A 513 -2.58 -18.30 9.63
CA LEU A 513 -1.82 -19.18 8.73
C LEU A 513 -0.31 -19.15 9.03
N ALA A 514 0.26 -17.97 9.26
CA ALA A 514 1.67 -17.83 9.61
C ALA A 514 2.00 -18.49 10.95
N GLY A 515 1.14 -18.29 11.96
CA GLY A 515 1.30 -18.93 13.27
C GLY A 515 1.19 -20.45 13.22
N LEU A 516 0.22 -20.98 12.47
CA LEU A 516 0.06 -22.42 12.26
C LEU A 516 1.22 -23.03 11.47
N THR A 517 1.70 -22.33 10.43
CA THR A 517 2.90 -22.73 9.67
C THR A 517 4.13 -22.79 10.58
N SER A 518 4.32 -21.78 11.42
CA SER A 518 5.42 -21.74 12.39
C SER A 518 5.34 -22.90 13.39
N LEU A 519 4.16 -23.17 13.93
CA LEU A 519 3.96 -24.28 14.87
C LEU A 519 4.17 -25.64 14.19
N GLU A 520 3.65 -25.85 12.99
CA GLU A 520 3.84 -27.07 12.21
C GLU A 520 5.32 -27.37 11.94
N GLN A 521 6.12 -26.35 11.60
CA GLN A 521 7.57 -26.49 11.45
C GLN A 521 8.24 -26.95 12.76
N ARG A 522 7.86 -26.36 13.91
CA ARG A 522 8.40 -26.77 15.23
C ARG A 522 7.98 -28.17 15.64
N LEU A 523 6.74 -28.54 15.36
CA LEU A 523 6.24 -29.89 15.60
C LEU A 523 7.05 -30.91 14.79
N SER A 524 7.20 -30.67 13.48
CA SER A 524 7.99 -31.51 12.59
C SER A 524 9.45 -31.66 13.05
N GLN A 525 10.11 -30.55 13.41
CA GLN A 525 11.48 -30.56 13.92
C GLN A 525 11.64 -31.33 15.24
N SER A 526 10.57 -31.38 16.05
CA SER A 526 10.55 -32.11 17.33
C SER A 526 10.07 -33.56 17.19
N GLY A 527 9.83 -34.05 15.96
CA GLY A 527 9.25 -35.38 15.71
C GLY A 527 7.81 -35.53 16.23
N CYS A 528 7.12 -34.42 16.47
CA CYS A 528 5.77 -34.37 17.03
C CYS A 528 4.74 -34.18 15.90
N SER A 529 3.62 -34.90 15.96
CA SER A 529 2.50 -34.72 15.04
C SER A 529 1.46 -33.77 15.64
N TRP A 530 0.60 -33.19 14.79
CA TRP A 530 -0.56 -32.43 15.28
C TRP A 530 -1.44 -33.25 16.23
N ALA A 531 -1.70 -34.52 15.91
CA ALA A 531 -2.48 -35.41 16.78
C ALA A 531 -1.79 -35.60 18.14
N GLY A 532 -0.48 -35.84 18.13
CA GLY A 532 0.29 -36.01 19.37
C GLY A 532 0.33 -34.75 20.23
N PHE A 533 0.47 -33.58 19.60
CA PHE A 533 0.44 -32.28 20.26
C PHE A 533 -0.94 -31.97 20.86
N CYS A 534 -2.01 -32.16 20.09
CA CYS A 534 -3.38 -31.92 20.57
C CYS A 534 -3.79 -32.89 21.69
N ALA A 535 -3.26 -34.12 21.68
CA ALA A 535 -3.45 -35.11 22.75
C ALA A 535 -2.52 -34.88 23.97
N GLY A 536 -1.61 -33.91 23.92
CA GLY A 536 -0.63 -33.67 24.99
C GLY A 536 0.45 -34.76 25.14
N THR A 537 0.60 -35.63 24.15
CA THR A 537 1.59 -36.73 24.15
C THR A 537 2.97 -36.30 23.68
N CYS A 538 3.07 -35.16 23.01
CA CYS A 538 4.34 -34.50 22.68
C CYS A 538 4.19 -32.98 22.76
N SER A 539 5.33 -32.30 22.96
CA SER A 539 5.39 -30.84 22.95
C SER A 539 6.52 -30.42 22.02
N PRO A 540 6.34 -29.36 21.21
CA PRO A 540 7.44 -28.81 20.44
C PRO A 540 8.52 -28.27 21.40
N SER A 541 9.79 -28.55 21.09
CA SER A 541 10.92 -27.89 21.76
C SER A 541 10.90 -26.39 21.44
N ALA A 542 11.40 -25.56 22.37
CA ALA A 542 11.68 -24.16 22.06
C ALA A 542 12.73 -24.12 20.94
N LEU A 543 12.43 -23.43 19.83
CA LEU A 543 13.46 -23.13 18.83
C LEU A 543 14.54 -22.26 19.50
N PRO A 544 15.84 -22.50 19.24
CA PRO A 544 16.80 -21.43 19.44
C PRO A 544 16.34 -20.25 18.59
N SER A 545 16.23 -19.07 19.22
CA SER A 545 15.91 -17.84 18.51
C SER A 545 16.80 -17.76 17.26
N PRO A 546 16.28 -17.53 16.05
CA PRO A 546 17.13 -17.43 14.88
C PRO A 546 18.17 -16.36 15.18
N ALA A 547 19.43 -16.77 15.28
CA ALA A 547 20.52 -15.82 15.39
C ALA A 547 20.37 -14.90 14.19
N SER A 548 20.21 -13.59 14.46
CA SER A 548 20.44 -12.57 13.45
C SER A 548 21.73 -12.96 12.72
N PRO A 549 21.75 -12.97 11.37
CA PRO A 549 23.00 -13.25 10.65
C PRO A 549 24.09 -12.38 11.28
N PRO A 550 25.28 -12.95 11.57
CA PRO A 550 26.31 -12.24 12.30
C PRO A 550 26.54 -10.88 11.63
N PRO A 551 26.63 -9.78 12.39
CA PRO A 551 26.95 -8.49 11.80
C PRO A 551 28.24 -8.68 11.00
N LYS A 552 28.17 -8.39 9.70
CA LYS A 552 29.35 -8.38 8.85
C LYS A 552 30.40 -7.51 9.56
N PRO A 553 31.64 -7.98 9.74
CA PRO A 553 32.63 -7.26 10.53
C PRO A 553 32.71 -5.81 10.06
N SER A 554 32.52 -4.88 11.00
CA SER A 554 32.67 -3.46 10.74
C SER A 554 34.01 -3.20 10.07
N PRO A 555 34.06 -2.39 8.99
CA PRO A 555 35.34 -1.94 8.45
C PRO A 555 36.16 -1.33 9.60
N PRO A 556 37.49 -1.52 9.63
CA PRO A 556 38.33 -0.87 10.62
C PRO A 556 38.09 0.65 10.57
N PRO A 557 38.09 1.34 11.71
CA PRO A 557 37.86 2.78 11.74
C PRO A 557 38.84 3.47 10.81
N SER A 558 38.32 4.27 9.89
CA SER A 558 39.14 5.16 9.06
C SER A 558 40.02 6.03 9.95
N PRO A 559 41.29 6.29 9.57
CA PRO A 559 42.18 7.16 10.33
C PRO A 559 41.52 8.52 10.58
N LEU A 560 41.62 9.02 11.81
CA LEU A 560 41.13 10.36 12.16
C LEU A 560 41.68 11.40 11.18
N PRO A 561 40.84 12.31 10.64
CA PRO A 561 41.32 13.44 9.88
C PRO A 561 42.26 14.29 10.74
N LYS A 562 43.42 14.63 10.18
CA LYS A 562 44.39 15.54 10.78
C LYS A 562 43.73 16.90 11.06
N PRO A 563 43.98 17.57 12.20
CA PRO A 563 43.35 18.85 12.53
C PRO A 563 43.61 19.89 11.43
N SER A 564 42.54 20.54 10.96
CA SER A 564 42.62 21.70 10.07
C SER A 564 43.33 22.88 10.75
N PRO A 565 44.11 23.67 10.01
CA PRO A 565 44.77 24.87 10.56
C PRO A 565 43.74 25.91 11.00
N PRO A 566 44.08 26.74 12.01
CA PRO A 566 43.15 27.72 12.58
C PRO A 566 42.81 28.81 11.56
N PRO A 567 41.57 29.34 11.60
CA PRO A 567 41.13 30.39 10.68
C PRO A 567 41.89 31.71 10.91
N PRO A 568 42.08 32.52 9.85
CA PRO A 568 42.72 33.82 9.96
C PRO A 568 41.86 34.82 10.76
N PRO A 569 42.47 35.84 11.39
CA PRO A 569 41.77 36.76 12.28
C PRO A 569 40.73 37.61 11.54
N SER A 570 39.58 37.77 12.19
CA SER A 570 38.42 38.50 11.70
C SER A 570 38.73 39.98 11.39
N PRO A 571 38.18 40.55 10.30
CA PRO A 571 38.31 41.98 10.00
C PRO A 571 37.67 42.86 11.09
N LYS A 572 38.33 43.97 11.39
CA LYS A 572 37.90 45.00 12.36
C LYS A 572 36.55 45.62 11.96
N PRO A 573 35.64 45.90 12.91
CA PRO A 573 34.32 46.48 12.58
C PRO A 573 34.42 47.85 11.91
N SER A 574 33.66 48.03 10.83
CA SER A 574 33.43 49.35 10.19
C SER A 574 32.53 50.24 11.07
N PRO A 575 32.68 51.58 11.01
CA PRO A 575 31.89 52.50 11.82
C PRO A 575 30.41 52.50 11.43
N PRO A 576 29.51 52.82 12.38
CA PRO A 576 28.07 52.79 12.17
C PRO A 576 27.62 53.90 11.20
N PRO A 577 26.58 53.66 10.39
CA PRO A 577 26.01 54.66 9.50
C PRO A 577 25.28 55.76 10.28
N PRO A 578 25.18 56.98 9.71
CA PRO A 578 24.49 58.10 10.34
C PRO A 578 22.97 57.86 10.45
N PRO A 579 22.30 58.48 11.44
CA PRO A 579 20.88 58.27 11.68
C PRO A 579 20.01 58.73 10.51
N SER A 580 19.03 57.90 10.16
CA SER A 580 18.02 58.17 9.14
C SER A 580 17.02 59.24 9.62
N PRO A 581 16.46 60.07 8.71
CA PRO A 581 15.56 61.15 9.06
C PRO A 581 14.23 60.64 9.63
N MET A 582 13.72 61.41 10.60
CA MET A 582 12.52 61.18 11.39
C MET A 582 11.25 61.03 10.51
N PRO A 583 10.37 60.04 10.76
CA PRO A 583 9.13 59.89 10.03
C PRO A 583 8.17 61.06 10.27
N SER A 584 7.57 61.58 9.20
CA SER A 584 6.48 62.55 9.27
C SER A 584 5.24 61.97 9.99
N PRO A 585 4.46 62.81 10.70
CA PRO A 585 3.30 62.35 11.46
C PRO A 585 2.17 61.82 10.56
N PRO A 586 1.35 60.88 11.06
CA PRO A 586 0.30 60.22 10.29
C PRO A 586 -0.85 61.19 9.94
N PRO A 587 -1.54 61.00 8.80
CA PRO A 587 -2.72 61.79 8.44
C PRO A 587 -3.91 61.52 9.39
N LEU A 588 -4.69 62.58 9.65
CA LEU A 588 -5.92 62.52 10.46
C LEU A 588 -6.94 61.48 9.94
N PRO A 589 -7.77 60.89 10.83
CA PRO A 589 -8.81 59.94 10.44
C PRO A 589 -9.88 60.57 9.54
N LYS A 590 -10.25 59.86 8.46
CA LYS A 590 -11.42 60.17 7.62
C LYS A 590 -12.72 59.87 8.39
N PRO A 591 -13.81 60.64 8.21
CA PRO A 591 -15.08 60.38 8.89
C PRO A 591 -15.71 59.04 8.48
N SER A 592 -16.27 58.32 9.47
CA SER A 592 -17.01 57.06 9.28
C SER A 592 -18.20 57.21 8.32
N PRO A 593 -18.48 56.21 7.46
CA PRO A 593 -19.72 56.15 6.70
C PRO A 593 -20.95 55.99 7.60
N ARG A 594 -22.02 56.68 7.23
CA ARG A 594 -23.36 56.62 7.86
C ARG A 594 -23.97 55.22 7.71
N PRO A 595 -24.74 54.71 8.70
CA PRO A 595 -25.40 53.40 8.59
C PRO A 595 -26.42 53.36 7.44
N PRO A 596 -26.59 52.20 6.76
CA PRO A 596 -27.64 52.02 5.77
C PRO A 596 -29.04 51.99 6.44
N PRO A 597 -30.11 52.38 5.72
CA PRO A 597 -31.47 52.39 6.27
C PRO A 597 -32.02 50.98 6.50
N SER A 598 -32.92 50.87 7.48
CA SER A 598 -33.69 49.68 7.86
C SER A 598 -34.45 49.06 6.68
N PRO A 599 -34.61 47.72 6.60
CA PRO A 599 -35.35 47.06 5.52
C PRO A 599 -36.85 47.42 5.57
N GLN A 600 -37.41 47.81 4.42
CA GLN A 600 -38.85 47.93 4.20
C GLN A 600 -39.52 46.54 4.05
N PRO A 601 -40.83 46.41 4.36
CA PRO A 601 -41.56 45.15 4.26
C PRO A 601 -41.73 44.67 2.81
N PHE A 602 -41.65 43.35 2.61
CA PHE A 602 -41.86 42.65 1.34
C PHE A 602 -43.27 42.92 0.75
N PRO A 603 -43.40 43.16 -0.57
CA PRO A 603 -44.68 43.13 -1.27
C PRO A 603 -45.17 41.68 -1.50
N PRO A 604 -46.48 41.46 -1.64
CA PRO A 604 -47.08 40.14 -1.80
C PRO A 604 -46.76 39.49 -3.16
N PRO A 605 -46.86 38.15 -3.28
CA PRO A 605 -46.42 37.42 -4.47
C PRO A 605 -47.32 37.70 -5.68
N SER A 606 -46.67 37.95 -6.83
CA SER A 606 -47.30 38.09 -8.15
C SER A 606 -47.60 36.71 -8.77
N PRO A 607 -48.66 36.55 -9.59
CA PRO A 607 -49.17 35.25 -10.01
C PRO A 607 -48.28 34.53 -11.05
N SER A 608 -48.40 33.21 -11.03
CA SER A 608 -47.62 32.24 -11.85
C SER A 608 -47.62 32.55 -13.36
N PRO A 609 -46.49 32.31 -14.07
CA PRO A 609 -46.43 32.43 -15.52
C PRO A 609 -47.26 31.34 -16.23
N LYS A 610 -47.99 31.76 -17.26
CA LYS A 610 -48.77 30.91 -18.18
C LYS A 610 -47.84 30.05 -19.07
N PRO A 611 -48.25 28.84 -19.51
CA PRO A 611 -47.40 27.94 -20.30
C PRO A 611 -46.97 28.54 -21.65
N SER A 612 -45.72 28.27 -22.03
CA SER A 612 -45.15 28.64 -23.34
C SER A 612 -45.65 27.72 -24.46
N PRO A 613 -45.80 28.23 -25.70
CA PRO A 613 -46.31 27.47 -26.85
C PRO A 613 -45.27 26.48 -27.43
N PRO A 614 -45.71 25.47 -28.23
CA PRO A 614 -44.86 24.39 -28.72
C PRO A 614 -43.85 24.85 -29.80
N PRO A 615 -42.74 24.11 -29.99
CA PRO A 615 -41.69 24.49 -30.93
C PRO A 615 -42.10 24.33 -32.40
N SER A 616 -41.66 25.29 -33.22
CA SER A 616 -41.81 25.33 -34.68
C SER A 616 -40.75 24.44 -35.39
N PRO A 617 -40.98 23.92 -36.60
CA PRO A 617 -40.15 22.88 -37.22
C PRO A 617 -38.83 23.40 -37.81
N SER A 618 -37.81 22.53 -37.80
CA SER A 618 -36.43 22.78 -38.24
C SER A 618 -36.30 23.16 -39.72
N PRO A 619 -35.38 24.09 -40.07
CA PRO A 619 -35.02 24.39 -41.46
C PRO A 619 -34.04 23.36 -42.07
N LYS A 620 -34.18 23.17 -43.38
CA LYS A 620 -33.50 22.20 -44.26
C LYS A 620 -32.00 22.51 -44.47
N PRO A 621 -31.12 21.51 -44.72
CA PRO A 621 -29.69 21.73 -44.97
C PRO A 621 -29.38 22.46 -46.29
N SER A 622 -28.35 23.32 -46.27
CA SER A 622 -27.75 23.98 -47.45
C SER A 622 -26.65 23.11 -48.11
N PRO A 623 -26.37 23.28 -49.42
CA PRO A 623 -25.47 22.41 -50.21
C PRO A 623 -23.97 22.69 -50.01
N PRO A 624 -23.08 21.73 -50.38
CA PRO A 624 -21.64 21.82 -50.17
C PRO A 624 -20.90 22.70 -51.22
N PRO A 625 -19.72 23.25 -50.88
CA PRO A 625 -18.91 24.08 -51.78
C PRO A 625 -18.09 23.26 -52.82
N PRO A 626 -17.66 23.89 -53.93
CA PRO A 626 -17.00 23.22 -55.06
C PRO A 626 -15.50 22.90 -54.81
N PRO A 627 -14.91 21.95 -55.56
CA PRO A 627 -13.53 21.50 -55.37
C PRO A 627 -12.49 22.45 -55.99
N SER A 628 -11.39 22.67 -55.27
CA SER A 628 -10.20 23.42 -55.69
C SER A 628 -9.24 22.61 -56.58
N PRO A 629 -8.38 23.26 -57.39
CA PRO A 629 -7.66 22.62 -58.50
C PRO A 629 -6.40 21.83 -58.12
N LYS A 630 -6.08 20.88 -59.00
CA LYS A 630 -5.03 19.85 -58.95
C LYS A 630 -3.60 20.42 -59.17
N PRO A 631 -2.57 20.00 -58.41
CA PRO A 631 -1.17 20.33 -58.70
C PRO A 631 -0.58 19.53 -59.87
N SER A 632 0.27 20.19 -60.67
CA SER A 632 1.02 19.68 -61.82
C SER A 632 2.21 18.76 -61.45
N PRO A 633 2.69 17.91 -62.38
CA PRO A 633 3.63 16.81 -62.09
C PRO A 633 5.12 17.24 -62.00
N PRO A 634 5.99 16.43 -61.37
CA PRO A 634 7.41 16.71 -61.23
C PRO A 634 8.23 16.32 -62.50
N PRO A 635 9.39 16.93 -62.74
CA PRO A 635 10.27 16.58 -63.86
C PRO A 635 11.05 15.27 -63.63
N SER A 636 11.34 14.57 -64.73
CA SER A 636 12.10 13.31 -64.82
C SER A 636 13.62 13.52 -64.72
N PRO A 637 14.40 12.46 -64.40
CA PRO A 637 15.82 12.55 -64.03
C PRO A 637 16.80 12.51 -65.22
N ILE A 638 17.91 13.24 -65.10
CA ILE A 638 19.07 13.20 -66.01
C ILE A 638 20.13 12.25 -65.43
N ILE A 639 20.82 11.52 -66.31
CA ILE A 639 21.71 10.37 -66.08
C ILE A 639 23.22 10.76 -66.13
N SER A 640 24.04 10.05 -65.30
CA SER A 640 25.50 9.72 -65.38
C SER A 640 26.58 10.77 -65.03
N PRO A 641 27.86 10.40 -64.67
CA PRO A 641 28.55 9.08 -64.63
C PRO A 641 29.34 8.72 -63.31
N PRO A 642 30.07 7.56 -63.23
CA PRO A 642 30.75 7.00 -62.03
C PRO A 642 32.32 7.13 -62.06
N PRO A 643 33.15 6.37 -61.29
CA PRO A 643 33.46 6.40 -59.85
C PRO A 643 35.00 6.59 -59.52
N SER A 644 35.38 6.45 -58.22
CA SER A 644 36.72 6.05 -57.64
C SER A 644 37.62 7.16 -57.00
N PRO A 645 38.69 6.86 -56.20
CA PRO A 645 38.70 6.34 -54.81
C PRO A 645 39.62 7.09 -53.78
N SER A 646 39.39 6.89 -52.47
CA SER A 646 40.36 6.96 -51.31
C SER A 646 41.05 8.31 -50.95
N PRO A 647 41.44 8.62 -49.67
CA PRO A 647 42.32 7.78 -48.86
C PRO A 647 42.11 7.73 -47.32
N LYS A 648 42.72 6.68 -46.76
CA LYS A 648 43.05 6.35 -45.36
C LYS A 648 43.61 7.52 -44.52
N PRO A 649 43.41 7.50 -43.19
CA PRO A 649 44.49 7.83 -42.26
C PRO A 649 44.93 6.65 -41.37
N SER A 650 46.22 6.67 -41.04
CA SER A 650 47.00 5.68 -40.29
C SER A 650 46.97 5.94 -38.75
N PRO A 651 47.84 5.29 -37.94
CA PRO A 651 47.52 4.43 -36.79
C PRO A 651 47.40 5.16 -35.43
N PRO A 652 46.93 4.48 -34.36
CA PRO A 652 46.79 5.08 -33.05
C PRO A 652 48.13 5.16 -32.30
N LEU A 653 48.40 6.32 -31.68
CA LEU A 653 49.37 6.46 -30.61
C LEU A 653 48.80 5.88 -29.32
N SER A 654 49.54 4.93 -28.76
CA SER A 654 49.20 4.19 -27.55
C SER A 654 49.57 4.98 -26.30
N THR A 655 48.73 4.83 -25.26
CA THR A 655 48.99 4.76 -23.79
C THR A 655 47.86 5.52 -23.08
N SER A 656 47.17 5.04 -22.05
CA SER A 656 47.15 3.77 -21.34
C SER A 656 46.04 3.88 -20.29
N SER A 657 44.97 3.10 -20.43
CA SER A 657 44.13 2.58 -19.34
C SER A 657 43.28 1.47 -19.99
N PRO A 658 43.26 0.24 -19.46
CA PRO A 658 42.51 -0.84 -20.09
C PRO A 658 41.02 -0.49 -20.08
N PRO A 659 40.23 -0.86 -21.12
CA PRO A 659 38.78 -0.85 -20.99
C PRO A 659 38.41 -1.75 -19.80
N PRO A 660 37.42 -1.38 -18.97
CA PRO A 660 37.00 -2.23 -17.88
C PRO A 660 36.63 -3.60 -18.47
N SER A 661 37.26 -4.65 -17.93
CA SER A 661 36.92 -6.04 -18.20
C SER A 661 35.41 -6.19 -18.29
N ALA A 662 34.91 -6.89 -19.32
CA ALA A 662 33.53 -7.33 -19.35
C ALA A 662 33.21 -7.95 -17.98
N ALA A 663 32.29 -7.34 -17.25
CA ALA A 663 31.96 -7.77 -15.90
C ALA A 663 31.31 -9.15 -15.97
N THR A 664 32.06 -10.20 -15.63
CA THR A 664 31.51 -11.55 -15.57
C THR A 664 30.64 -11.67 -14.33
N CYS A 665 29.34 -11.90 -14.53
CA CYS A 665 28.40 -12.17 -13.44
C CYS A 665 28.73 -13.50 -12.77
N SER A 666 28.73 -13.55 -11.43
CA SER A 666 28.81 -14.84 -10.74
C SER A 666 27.52 -15.66 -10.96
N SER A 667 27.60 -16.97 -10.77
CA SER A 667 26.43 -17.86 -10.83
C SER A 667 25.36 -17.54 -9.78
N SER A 668 25.72 -16.82 -8.71
CA SER A 668 24.84 -16.35 -7.64
C SER A 668 24.36 -14.90 -7.82
N ASP A 669 24.86 -14.17 -8.81
CA ASP A 669 24.50 -12.77 -9.05
C ASP A 669 23.32 -12.65 -10.01
N TYR A 670 22.13 -12.96 -9.51
CA TYR A 670 20.89 -12.94 -10.29
C TYR A 670 20.63 -11.59 -10.96
N ALA A 671 20.93 -10.47 -10.31
CA ALA A 671 20.73 -9.13 -10.88
C ALA A 671 21.68 -8.90 -12.07
N CYS A 672 22.96 -9.26 -11.94
CA CYS A 672 23.90 -9.15 -13.06
C CYS A 672 23.49 -10.07 -14.23
N GLN A 673 23.00 -11.29 -13.92
CA GLN A 673 22.54 -12.24 -14.93
C GLN A 673 21.35 -11.70 -15.75
N GLN A 674 20.44 -10.92 -15.14
CA GLN A 674 19.31 -10.31 -15.84
C GLN A 674 19.74 -9.51 -17.07
N CYS A 675 20.90 -8.83 -17.02
CA CYS A 675 21.42 -8.02 -18.12
C CYS A 675 21.72 -8.80 -19.42
N SER A 676 21.61 -10.14 -19.41
CA SER A 676 21.77 -10.98 -20.59
C SER A 676 20.47 -11.24 -21.35
N GLN A 677 19.33 -10.75 -20.86
CA GLN A 677 18.07 -10.83 -21.59
C GLN A 677 18.07 -9.93 -22.83
N SER A 678 17.34 -10.35 -23.87
CA SER A 678 17.27 -9.63 -25.16
C SER A 678 16.65 -8.23 -25.09
N ILE A 679 15.94 -7.90 -24.02
CA ILE A 679 15.40 -6.55 -23.77
C ILE A 679 16.48 -5.53 -23.40
N TYR A 680 17.69 -5.99 -23.03
CA TYR A 680 18.83 -5.14 -22.72
C TYR A 680 19.76 -5.06 -23.93
N THR A 681 19.53 -4.06 -24.78
CA THR A 681 20.34 -3.77 -25.96
C THR A 681 21.71 -3.17 -25.63
N ALA A 682 21.93 -2.73 -24.38
CA ALA A 682 23.21 -2.32 -23.82
C ALA A 682 23.61 -3.19 -22.60
N PRO A 683 23.91 -4.49 -22.79
CA PRO A 683 24.07 -5.46 -21.70
C PRO A 683 25.28 -5.16 -20.80
N ASP A 684 26.38 -4.65 -21.35
CA ASP A 684 27.56 -4.30 -20.56
C ASP A 684 27.31 -3.06 -19.70
N ALA A 685 26.63 -2.05 -20.25
CA ALA A 685 26.22 -0.88 -19.48
C ALA A 685 25.24 -1.28 -18.35
N CYS A 686 24.32 -2.21 -18.62
CA CYS A 686 23.44 -2.79 -17.60
C CYS A 686 24.24 -3.45 -16.46
N ARG A 687 25.23 -4.28 -16.78
CA ARG A 687 26.08 -4.95 -15.77
C ARG A 687 26.89 -3.92 -14.96
N SER A 688 27.46 -2.93 -15.63
CA SER A 688 28.16 -1.82 -14.97
C SER A 688 27.24 -1.04 -14.03
N CYS A 689 26.00 -0.76 -14.45
CA CYS A 689 24.99 -0.14 -13.60
C CYS A 689 24.70 -0.99 -12.37
N VAL A 690 24.43 -2.28 -12.54
CA VAL A 690 24.16 -3.22 -11.45
C VAL A 690 25.30 -3.24 -10.43
N LEU A 691 26.55 -3.35 -10.90
CA LEU A 691 27.73 -3.35 -10.04
C LEU A 691 27.92 -2.01 -9.32
N THR A 692 27.70 -0.89 -10.02
CA THR A 692 27.83 0.44 -9.43
C THR A 692 26.78 0.65 -8.35
N MET A 693 25.52 0.30 -8.61
CA MET A 693 24.43 0.39 -7.64
C MET A 693 24.72 -0.43 -6.38
N LYS A 694 25.21 -1.66 -6.52
CA LYS A 694 25.67 -2.47 -5.38
C LYS A 694 26.80 -1.81 -4.60
N SER A 695 27.78 -1.22 -5.30
CA SER A 695 28.94 -0.58 -4.67
C SER A 695 28.56 0.63 -3.80
N ILE A 696 27.50 1.35 -4.19
CA ILE A 696 26.96 2.49 -3.43
C ILE A 696 25.85 2.10 -2.45
N GLY A 697 25.63 0.80 -2.22
CA GLY A 697 24.62 0.28 -1.29
C GLY A 697 23.17 0.49 -1.76
N GLN A 698 22.95 0.69 -3.06
CA GLN A 698 21.63 0.88 -3.67
C GLN A 698 21.13 -0.40 -4.35
N ASP A 699 19.81 -0.50 -4.51
CA ASP A 699 19.16 -1.66 -5.14
C ASP A 699 19.59 -1.80 -6.62
N PRO A 700 20.26 -2.90 -7.02
CA PRO A 700 20.70 -3.12 -8.40
C PRO A 700 19.54 -3.26 -9.41
N TYR A 701 18.33 -3.63 -8.97
CA TYR A 701 17.18 -3.79 -9.85
C TYR A 701 16.67 -2.44 -10.39
N ARG A 702 17.08 -1.31 -9.79
CA ARG A 702 16.78 0.05 -10.27
C ARG A 702 17.34 0.34 -11.67
N CYS A 703 18.39 -0.38 -12.08
CA CYS A 703 18.94 -0.28 -13.43
C CYS A 703 17.92 -0.74 -14.49
N PHE A 704 17.10 -1.74 -14.18
CA PHE A 704 16.34 -2.48 -15.21
C PHE A 704 15.21 -1.68 -15.85
N SER A 705 14.75 -0.61 -15.19
CA SER A 705 13.78 0.34 -15.77
C SER A 705 14.30 1.03 -17.03
N CYS A 706 15.62 1.07 -17.26
CA CYS A 706 16.21 1.62 -18.49
C CYS A 706 15.81 0.84 -19.76
N SER A 707 15.26 -0.37 -19.64
CA SER A 707 14.76 -1.16 -20.78
C SER A 707 13.32 -0.82 -21.20
N ASN A 708 12.60 -0.01 -20.42
CA ASN A 708 11.16 0.22 -20.61
C ASN A 708 10.83 0.94 -21.94
N GLY A 709 10.55 0.16 -22.99
CA GLY A 709 10.24 0.67 -24.32
C GLY A 709 11.45 1.25 -25.08
N VAL A 710 12.67 1.06 -24.56
CA VAL A 710 13.91 1.61 -25.14
C VAL A 710 14.60 0.54 -25.97
N THR A 711 14.58 0.69 -27.29
CA THR A 711 15.24 -0.22 -28.23
C THR A 711 16.59 0.29 -28.71
N ASP A 712 16.84 1.60 -28.63
CA ASP A 712 18.12 2.20 -29.02
C ASP A 712 19.21 1.89 -27.98
N PRO A 713 20.31 1.20 -28.36
CA PRO A 713 21.36 0.80 -27.42
C PRO A 713 22.14 1.98 -26.84
N THR A 714 22.21 3.12 -27.55
CA THR A 714 22.92 4.31 -27.08
C THR A 714 22.12 5.00 -25.97
N ILE A 715 20.81 5.18 -26.17
CA ILE A 715 19.91 5.76 -25.16
C ILE A 715 19.81 4.84 -23.94
N GLN A 716 19.69 3.53 -24.17
CA GLN A 716 19.69 2.54 -23.10
C GLN A 716 21.01 2.60 -22.30
N GLY A 717 22.14 2.70 -23.01
CA GLY A 717 23.47 2.88 -22.42
C GLY A 717 23.61 4.17 -21.59
N ILE A 718 23.10 5.31 -22.08
CA ILE A 718 23.08 6.58 -21.33
C ILE A 718 22.30 6.44 -20.02
N CYS A 719 21.13 5.79 -20.06
CA CYS A 719 20.33 5.54 -18.87
C CYS A 719 21.11 4.72 -17.82
N PHE A 720 21.71 3.60 -18.25
CA PHE A 720 22.46 2.70 -17.38
C PHE A 720 23.76 3.30 -16.84
N ALA A 721 24.58 3.89 -17.70
CA ALA A 721 25.94 4.28 -17.36
C ALA A 721 26.05 5.72 -16.85
N GLU A 722 25.22 6.64 -17.35
CA GLU A 722 25.41 8.07 -17.11
C GLU A 722 24.35 8.69 -16.20
N CYS A 723 23.15 8.10 -16.14
CA CYS A 723 22.03 8.67 -15.41
C CYS A 723 21.76 7.95 -14.08
N VAL A 724 21.37 6.67 -14.13
CA VAL A 724 20.86 5.95 -12.95
C VAL A 724 21.84 5.97 -11.77
N PRO A 725 23.13 5.60 -11.92
CA PRO A 725 24.04 5.57 -10.77
C PRO A 725 24.25 6.93 -10.11
N ALA A 726 24.32 8.00 -10.90
CA ALA A 726 24.51 9.36 -10.40
C ALA A 726 23.24 9.90 -9.73
N ALA A 727 22.07 9.68 -10.35
CA ALA A 727 20.79 10.13 -9.81
C ALA A 727 20.33 9.32 -8.58
N ALA A 728 20.78 8.07 -8.45
CA ALA A 728 20.45 7.20 -7.31
C ALA A 728 20.90 7.77 -5.96
N SER A 729 22.07 8.43 -5.93
CA SER A 729 22.59 9.11 -4.73
C SER A 729 21.63 10.18 -4.17
N ARG A 730 20.72 10.69 -5.00
CA ARG A 730 19.73 11.73 -4.67
C ARG A 730 18.29 11.21 -4.66
N GLY A 731 18.08 9.91 -4.86
CA GLY A 731 16.75 9.29 -4.95
C GLY A 731 15.97 9.62 -6.24
N ASN A 732 16.65 10.10 -7.29
CA ASN A 732 16.04 10.53 -8.55
C ASN A 732 16.28 9.56 -9.72
N ASP A 733 16.86 8.39 -9.48
CA ASP A 733 17.19 7.37 -10.50
C ASP A 733 15.98 6.90 -11.32
N TRP A 734 14.79 6.81 -10.71
CA TRP A 734 13.56 6.44 -11.41
C TRP A 734 13.29 7.36 -12.62
N SER A 735 13.63 8.64 -12.49
CA SER A 735 13.39 9.67 -13.51
C SER A 735 14.30 9.51 -14.74
N CYS A 736 15.43 8.82 -14.60
CA CYS A 736 16.29 8.50 -15.73
C CYS A 736 15.55 7.64 -16.77
N SER A 737 14.84 6.62 -16.29
CA SER A 737 14.04 5.75 -17.16
C SER A 737 12.76 6.42 -17.67
N GLN A 738 12.09 7.18 -16.81
CA GLN A 738 10.80 7.81 -17.11
C GLN A 738 10.93 9.04 -18.02
N TYR A 739 12.05 9.75 -17.95
CA TYR A 739 12.23 11.02 -18.67
C TYR A 739 13.38 10.99 -19.65
N CYS A 740 14.55 10.51 -19.23
CA CYS A 740 15.78 10.66 -19.99
C CYS A 740 16.05 9.51 -20.97
N SER A 741 15.31 8.43 -20.89
CA SER A 741 15.30 7.37 -21.91
C SER A 741 13.92 7.10 -22.50
N ALA A 742 12.87 7.80 -22.07
CA ALA A 742 11.52 7.59 -22.56
C ALA A 742 11.37 8.08 -24.01
N PRO A 743 10.95 7.21 -24.96
CA PRO A 743 10.82 7.59 -26.37
C PRO A 743 9.87 8.77 -26.61
N SER A 744 8.86 8.96 -25.76
CA SER A 744 7.93 10.10 -25.83
C SER A 744 8.60 11.45 -25.56
N LEU A 745 9.73 11.47 -24.87
CA LEU A 745 10.42 12.69 -24.43
C LEU A 745 11.76 12.88 -25.10
N VAL A 746 12.52 11.82 -25.39
CA VAL A 746 13.84 11.92 -26.04
C VAL A 746 13.82 11.44 -27.48
N ALA A 747 12.71 10.89 -27.98
CA ALA A 747 12.65 10.22 -29.27
C ALA A 747 13.79 9.18 -29.39
N ASN A 748 14.46 9.12 -30.54
CA ASN A 748 15.70 8.37 -30.73
C ASN A 748 16.91 9.31 -30.76
N ASP A 749 16.93 10.36 -29.93
CA ASP A 749 18.01 11.35 -29.88
C ASP A 749 18.88 11.19 -28.61
N PRO A 750 20.08 10.59 -28.72
CA PRO A 750 21.01 10.44 -27.61
C PRO A 750 21.49 11.77 -27.00
N THR A 751 21.49 12.86 -27.77
CA THR A 751 21.86 14.19 -27.27
C THR A 751 20.82 14.67 -26.29
N ARG A 752 19.55 14.55 -26.66
CA ARG A 752 18.40 14.90 -25.81
C ARG A 752 18.33 14.04 -24.53
N ALA A 753 18.71 12.77 -24.63
CA ALA A 753 18.85 11.89 -23.47
C ALA A 753 19.94 12.36 -22.48
N ARG A 754 21.12 12.79 -22.97
CA ARG A 754 22.20 13.33 -22.13
C ARG A 754 21.88 14.71 -21.54
N GLU A 755 21.20 15.57 -22.29
CA GLU A 755 20.72 16.86 -21.78
C GLU A 755 19.79 16.65 -20.58
N CYS A 756 18.80 15.74 -20.71
CA CYS A 756 17.91 15.36 -19.62
C CYS A 756 18.66 14.77 -18.43
N SER A 757 19.57 13.81 -18.68
CA SER A 757 20.36 13.17 -17.63
C SER A 757 21.15 14.21 -16.81
N SER A 758 21.75 15.20 -17.49
CA SER A 758 22.53 16.25 -16.84
C SER A 758 21.68 17.13 -15.91
N CYS A 759 20.44 17.44 -16.31
CA CYS A 759 19.49 18.13 -15.45
C CYS A 759 19.10 17.26 -14.25
N VAL A 760 18.67 16.01 -14.48
CA VAL A 760 18.19 15.09 -13.43
C VAL A 760 19.25 14.86 -12.34
N LYS A 761 20.53 14.78 -12.72
CA LYS A 761 21.66 14.64 -11.78
C LYS A 761 21.87 15.85 -10.88
N SER A 762 21.34 17.01 -11.27
CA SER A 762 21.65 18.31 -10.66
C SER A 762 20.49 18.88 -9.84
N VAL A 763 19.29 18.32 -9.91
CA VAL A 763 18.10 18.79 -9.19
C VAL A 763 17.68 17.85 -8.06
N SER A 764 17.00 18.40 -7.05
CA SER A 764 16.33 17.60 -6.01
C SER A 764 14.96 17.10 -6.46
N ASN A 765 14.25 17.87 -7.30
CA ASN A 765 12.97 17.48 -7.89
C ASN A 765 13.12 17.19 -9.39
N ALA A 766 13.18 15.92 -9.77
CA ALA A 766 13.33 15.51 -11.17
C ALA A 766 12.16 15.92 -12.07
N TRP A 767 10.99 16.25 -11.50
CA TRP A 767 9.86 16.80 -12.26
C TRP A 767 10.20 18.13 -12.94
N ASP A 768 11.14 18.89 -12.37
CA ASP A 768 11.56 20.16 -12.94
C ASP A 768 12.21 19.96 -14.32
N CYS A 769 13.02 18.90 -14.46
CA CYS A 769 13.64 18.52 -15.72
C CYS A 769 12.61 17.97 -16.72
N TYR A 770 11.65 17.15 -16.26
CA TYR A 770 10.55 16.69 -17.09
C TYR A 770 9.74 17.84 -17.69
N ASN A 771 9.37 18.83 -16.87
CA ASN A 771 8.58 19.95 -17.36
C ASN A 771 9.36 20.75 -18.42
N CYS A 772 10.65 20.98 -18.20
CA CYS A 772 11.51 21.59 -19.21
C CYS A 772 11.56 20.77 -20.51
N MET A 773 11.68 19.44 -20.43
CA MET A 773 11.69 18.56 -21.62
C MET A 773 10.38 18.60 -22.40
N ASN A 774 9.25 18.69 -21.69
CA ASN A 774 7.91 18.66 -22.27
C ASN A 774 7.54 20.01 -22.91
N VAL A 775 7.69 21.11 -22.18
CA VAL A 775 7.27 22.45 -22.62
C VAL A 775 8.05 22.95 -23.84
N THR A 776 9.30 22.52 -23.97
CA THR A 776 10.19 22.95 -25.06
C THR A 776 10.16 22.03 -26.27
N ALA A 777 9.50 20.87 -26.18
CA ALA A 777 9.57 19.80 -27.18
C ALA A 777 9.12 20.23 -28.58
N THR A 778 8.19 21.18 -28.65
CA THR A 778 7.53 21.62 -29.89
C THR A 778 7.99 22.99 -30.37
N LEU A 779 8.96 23.62 -29.67
CA LEU A 779 9.47 24.94 -30.05
C LEU A 779 10.42 24.84 -31.24
N SER A 780 10.39 25.84 -32.12
CA SER A 780 11.27 25.91 -33.29
C SER A 780 12.76 25.96 -32.93
N ASP A 781 13.10 26.43 -31.72
CA ASP A 781 14.45 26.50 -31.16
C ASP A 781 14.60 25.63 -29.89
N ALA A 782 13.93 24.47 -29.87
CA ALA A 782 13.78 23.58 -28.71
C ALA A 782 15.08 23.32 -27.91
N SER A 783 16.23 23.16 -28.56
CA SER A 783 17.52 22.93 -27.87
C SER A 783 17.95 24.14 -27.03
N ALA A 784 17.89 25.36 -27.60
CA ALA A 784 18.21 26.59 -26.87
C ALA A 784 17.20 26.83 -25.74
N ALA A 785 15.91 26.61 -25.99
CA ALA A 785 14.86 26.73 -24.98
C ALA A 785 15.06 25.75 -23.81
N ARG A 786 15.41 24.48 -24.09
CA ARG A 786 15.75 23.48 -23.07
C ARG A 786 16.95 23.90 -22.25
N ALA A 787 18.03 24.33 -22.89
CA ALA A 787 19.24 24.75 -22.20
C ALA A 787 18.95 25.91 -21.22
N THR A 788 18.16 26.90 -21.63
CA THR A 788 17.70 27.98 -20.76
C THR A 788 16.86 27.46 -19.59
N CYS A 789 15.92 26.54 -19.85
CA CYS A 789 15.07 25.96 -18.82
C CYS A 789 15.87 25.15 -17.79
N PHE A 790 16.78 24.28 -18.25
CA PHE A 790 17.66 23.49 -17.41
C PHE A 790 18.59 24.34 -16.56
N THR A 791 19.14 25.41 -17.14
CA THR A 791 19.91 26.40 -16.37
C THR A 791 19.02 27.01 -15.28
N CYS A 792 17.81 27.46 -15.61
CA CYS A 792 16.88 28.03 -14.64
C CYS A 792 16.55 27.08 -13.48
N VAL A 793 16.25 25.81 -13.73
CA VAL A 793 15.90 24.85 -12.66
C VAL A 793 17.10 24.38 -11.83
N THR A 794 18.32 24.51 -12.36
CA THR A 794 19.55 24.10 -11.64
C THR A 794 20.22 25.26 -10.90
N THR A 795 20.04 26.50 -11.35
CA THR A 795 20.71 27.68 -10.77
C THR A 795 19.76 28.62 -10.02
N THR A 796 18.44 28.37 -10.02
CA THR A 796 17.45 29.20 -9.32
C THR A 796 16.51 28.33 -8.48
N ASN A 797 15.78 28.97 -7.57
CA ASN A 797 14.75 28.29 -6.78
C ASN A 797 13.36 28.29 -7.46
N LEU A 798 13.23 28.79 -8.69
CA LEU A 798 11.92 29.02 -9.34
C LEU A 798 11.10 27.74 -9.59
N GLY A 799 11.77 26.57 -9.65
CA GLY A 799 11.14 25.29 -9.92
C GLY A 799 10.71 25.12 -11.40
N GLY A 800 10.35 23.89 -11.76
CA GLY A 800 10.10 23.47 -13.14
C GLY A 800 9.00 24.24 -13.84
N TRP A 801 7.91 24.54 -13.15
CA TRP A 801 6.76 25.22 -13.75
C TRP A 801 7.12 26.64 -14.22
N ALA A 802 7.70 27.45 -13.32
CA ALA A 802 8.07 28.82 -13.64
C ALA A 802 9.22 28.89 -14.66
N CYS A 803 10.19 27.98 -14.59
CA CYS A 803 11.25 27.89 -15.58
C CYS A 803 10.72 27.45 -16.95
N GLY A 804 9.77 26.51 -17.00
CA GLY A 804 9.12 26.09 -18.24
C GLY A 804 8.31 27.20 -18.90
N GLU A 805 7.51 27.95 -18.12
CA GLU A 805 6.78 29.11 -18.64
C GLU A 805 7.69 30.22 -19.18
N CYS A 806 8.86 30.43 -18.55
CA CYS A 806 9.83 31.37 -19.09
C CYS A 806 10.51 30.81 -20.34
N ALA A 807 10.80 29.51 -20.39
CA ALA A 807 11.43 28.87 -21.54
C ALA A 807 10.53 28.83 -22.79
N SER A 808 9.21 28.91 -22.64
CA SER A 808 8.27 28.97 -23.77
C SER A 808 8.21 30.34 -24.47
N LYS A 809 8.96 31.35 -23.97
CA LYS A 809 9.04 32.65 -24.64
C LYS A 809 9.76 32.54 -26.00
N PRO A 810 9.35 33.33 -27.01
CA PRO A 810 9.79 33.13 -28.38
C PRO A 810 11.25 33.52 -28.62
N THR A 811 11.83 34.44 -27.84
CA THR A 811 13.24 34.85 -27.97
C THR A 811 14.04 34.63 -26.68
N ALA A 812 15.35 34.40 -26.81
CA ALA A 812 16.24 34.26 -25.65
C ALA A 812 16.18 35.46 -24.68
N ALA A 813 16.09 36.68 -25.22
CA ALA A 813 15.99 37.90 -24.41
C ALA A 813 14.71 37.94 -23.54
N GLU A 814 13.59 37.46 -24.07
CA GLU A 814 12.33 37.37 -23.32
C GLU A 814 12.36 36.26 -22.27
N ARG A 815 13.01 35.12 -22.55
CA ARG A 815 13.22 34.04 -21.57
C ARG A 815 14.02 34.56 -20.37
N ASP A 816 15.13 35.23 -20.64
CA ASP A 816 16.01 35.81 -19.61
C ASP A 816 15.31 36.88 -18.79
N SER A 817 14.57 37.78 -19.46
CA SER A 817 13.77 38.81 -18.79
C SER A 817 12.70 38.20 -17.87
N CYS A 818 12.02 37.14 -18.35
CA CYS A 818 11.04 36.40 -17.56
C CYS A 818 11.68 35.79 -16.29
N ILE A 819 12.80 35.07 -16.44
CA ILE A 819 13.50 34.40 -15.31
C ILE A 819 13.96 35.44 -14.28
N LYS A 820 14.57 36.54 -14.74
CA LYS A 820 15.02 37.63 -13.86
C LYS A 820 13.85 38.25 -13.10
N SER A 821 12.74 38.56 -13.80
CA SER A 821 11.57 39.18 -13.17
C SER A 821 10.93 38.32 -12.09
N ARG A 822 10.89 36.99 -12.28
CA ARG A 822 10.30 36.05 -11.33
C ARG A 822 11.22 35.79 -10.14
N SER A 823 12.53 35.74 -10.38
CA SER A 823 13.53 35.61 -9.31
C SER A 823 13.48 36.81 -8.35
N SER A 824 13.34 38.03 -8.88
CA SER A 824 13.26 39.25 -8.07
C SER A 824 11.96 39.39 -7.26
N ARG A 825 10.80 38.97 -7.79
CA ARG A 825 9.52 39.03 -7.04
C ARG A 825 9.49 38.10 -5.83
N ARG A 826 10.16 36.95 -5.90
CA ARG A 826 10.19 35.98 -4.80
C ARG A 826 11.07 36.45 -3.64
N MET A 827 12.15 37.17 -3.91
CA MET A 827 12.96 37.83 -2.87
C MET A 827 12.17 38.91 -2.10
N MET A 828 11.26 39.64 -2.77
CA MET A 828 10.43 40.65 -2.09
C MET A 828 9.32 40.05 -1.21
N LEU A 829 8.80 38.87 -1.55
CA LEU A 829 7.73 38.22 -0.80
C LEU A 829 8.25 37.34 0.36
N GLY A 830 9.49 36.86 0.29
CA GLY A 830 10.14 36.08 1.35
C GLY A 830 10.52 36.86 2.61
N GLY A 831 10.46 38.20 2.59
CA GLY A 831 10.76 39.06 3.75
C GLY A 831 9.55 39.39 4.65
N ARG A 832 8.37 38.82 4.40
CA ARG A 832 7.14 39.08 5.20
C ARG A 832 6.64 37.89 6.01
N PHE A 833 7.41 36.80 6.07
CA PHE A 833 7.14 35.69 6.97
C PHE A 833 8.45 35.27 7.66
N LEU A 834 8.86 36.05 8.64
CA LEU A 834 9.72 35.66 9.76
C LEU A 834 9.16 36.30 11.03
#